data_AF-A0A318SZC1-F1
#
_entry.id   AF-A0A318SZC1-F1
#
_cell.length_a   1.000
_cell.length_b   1.000
_cell.length_c   1.000
_cell.angle_alpha   90.00
_cell.angle_beta   90.00
_cell.angle_gamma   90.00
#
_symmetry.space_group_name_H-M   'P 1'
#
loop_
_entity.id
_entity.type
_entity.pdbx_description
1 polymer ?
#
loop_
_entity_poly.entity_id
_entity_poly.type
_entity_poly.pdbx_seq_one_letter_code
_entity_poly.pdbx_strand_id
1 'polypeptide(L)'
;MPKRYEMPGAGACLPVAAAGLEHAQMPSARLLGRALPRLTRLLLGGATTICFLALSAPAFAQPLVTANGGAVNLSPATATCNQAQCYLAEAGGTINSAGQSVNLTVPDGPLQNYAVLVQGGSTVNLIDGGTIANGAVMGGGGFNAINVGTGNNDTNTFKGKDLTLTSTGAASGGFVYVNGKNSSVEFDGATTLSGTVTIADNAFTAGDLNSANGGSITFGQHATLTGTLAALAGSTSDFMVAQGNGNIDVQGGGEVTLTGNFEHGFYAYQTGSQITLNGMKIHAATNSIAMNHLALSHSGSLKVTNSVFDGTNSGGPLYGIGMRYLGTPHVTFDGSRITLGSPGSGLLVLGNKATVEMTGSQIIGFAGTGSGNASLAFVTNATGLGALYDGPGNLVLNAKDSILSGNILVDAPGTAGANAFTANFDGTTQLTGGITVGGGASTADITLSDTAQWTGAGTKVTSVTINPSTTWNVTGNSDITGTLTNGGTISYQYSTGFQTLTTGNYTGNGGTINLNTQLGGDDSPTDKLVVKGDTAGATKVTVTNTLGKGGGAPTDNGIKIIEVDGASNGTFTLEEDYHFEGDPAVVAGAYAYRLFKNGKTTKADGDWYLRSELTPCTGPNCNPNPPCTGPDCNPKPHYQPGVPVYEAYSQVLQQLNAVGTLRQRVGNRYWSGAANPQLNEGDGPGTTVAPPEATPEIASAANIWGRIESAHGRFEPNYSTSDTRFNVNTYGMEAGLDGQLYESETGSVIGGLTVHYGYAKATMGSVHGQGSVEASGYGVGGTLTWYGDDGIYVDAQAQTTWYKNDLQSDTARRMLADGNDGFGYAMSLEAGKRFAIDPNWTITPQAQISWSSVKFDGFEDTFGASVKTDETDSLKGRLGLSADYGEAWRDSKGQLTKAEVYAIANLSYEFAKASKIVVEDVAFATQNDRYWGGVGAGGTFSWADGKYALFGEVSVDTSLEHFADSYKLNGNLGLKVRW
;
A
#
# COMPACT_ATOMS: atom_id res chain seq x y z
N MET A 1 13.04 26.83 55.86
CA MET A 1 14.03 27.94 55.74
C MET A 1 15.04 27.57 54.67
N PRO A 2 15.79 28.52 54.07
CA PRO A 2 15.63 29.98 53.97
C PRO A 2 15.23 30.39 52.52
N LYS A 3 15.07 31.65 52.07
CA LYS A 3 14.72 33.00 52.57
C LYS A 3 14.21 33.74 51.29
N ARG A 4 13.05 34.41 51.21
CA ARG A 4 12.64 35.71 51.79
C ARG A 4 13.58 36.90 51.50
N TYR A 5 13.10 37.83 50.67
CA TYR A 5 13.28 39.30 50.65
C TYR A 5 12.23 39.87 49.65
N GLU A 6 11.58 41.03 49.79
CA GLU A 6 10.96 41.69 50.96
C GLU A 6 9.86 42.70 50.48
N MET A 7 9.02 43.23 51.38
CA MET A 7 8.04 44.32 51.12
C MET A 7 8.47 45.61 51.87
N PRO A 8 7.98 46.83 51.54
CA PRO A 8 6.67 47.36 52.01
C PRO A 8 5.80 47.93 50.84
N GLY A 9 4.55 48.39 50.96
CA GLY A 9 3.72 48.86 52.10
C GLY A 9 3.49 50.39 51.99
N ALA A 10 2.36 51.04 52.33
CA ALA A 10 1.03 50.67 52.89
C ALA A 10 -0.01 51.73 52.37
N GLY A 11 -1.33 51.81 52.70
CA GLY A 11 -2.28 51.16 53.62
C GLY A 11 -3.72 51.67 53.30
N ALA A 12 -4.78 51.66 54.13
CA ALA A 12 -5.03 51.14 55.48
C ALA A 12 -6.57 51.08 55.82
N CYS A 13 -6.99 50.25 56.79
CA CYS A 13 -8.25 50.18 57.61
C CYS A 13 -9.68 50.30 56.96
N LEU A 14 -10.72 49.48 57.20
CA LEU A 14 -11.35 48.83 58.40
C LEU A 14 -12.14 49.79 59.35
N PRO A 15 -13.19 49.38 60.14
CA PRO A 15 -14.02 48.13 60.19
C PRO A 15 -15.55 48.33 60.57
N VAL A 16 -16.25 47.28 61.08
CA VAL A 16 -17.53 47.27 61.92
C VAL A 16 -18.86 47.31 61.11
N ALA A 17 -20.02 46.63 61.38
CA ALA A 17 -20.55 45.56 62.30
C ALA A 17 -21.94 45.04 61.77
N ALA A 18 -22.74 44.16 62.43
CA ALA A 18 -22.53 42.82 63.06
C ALA A 18 -23.83 42.18 63.67
N ALA A 19 -24.07 40.88 63.40
CA ALA A 19 -24.68 39.82 64.27
C ALA A 19 -26.21 39.70 64.60
N GLY A 20 -26.64 38.44 64.87
CA GLY A 20 -27.99 37.94 65.28
C GLY A 20 -28.53 36.86 64.30
N LEU A 21 -28.62 35.54 64.55
CA LEU A 21 -29.28 34.70 65.59
C LEU A 21 -30.83 34.83 65.61
N GLU A 22 -31.66 33.78 65.66
CA GLU A 22 -31.47 32.31 65.77
C GLU A 22 -32.75 31.47 65.46
N HIS A 23 -32.63 30.15 65.21
CA HIS A 23 -33.65 29.05 65.35
C HIS A 23 -35.03 29.14 64.60
N ALA A 24 -35.83 28.07 64.35
CA ALA A 24 -35.57 26.63 64.09
C ALA A 24 -36.86 25.87 63.62
N GLN A 25 -36.67 24.62 63.15
CA GLN A 25 -37.64 23.49 63.03
C GLN A 25 -38.86 23.54 62.06
N MET A 26 -38.80 22.62 61.06
CA MET A 26 -39.73 21.52 60.69
C MET A 26 -41.06 21.31 61.48
N PRO A 27 -42.09 20.57 60.96
CA PRO A 27 -41.99 19.48 59.96
C PRO A 27 -43.08 19.34 58.87
N SER A 28 -42.82 18.35 58.00
CA SER A 28 -43.63 17.73 56.95
C SER A 28 -45.02 17.19 57.35
N ALA A 29 -45.93 17.04 56.38
CA ALA A 29 -47.06 16.11 56.42
C ALA A 29 -47.41 15.53 55.03
N ARG A 30 -48.01 14.33 54.99
CA ARG A 30 -48.54 13.64 53.79
C ARG A 30 -50.06 13.40 53.95
N LEU A 31 -50.69 12.96 52.85
CA LEU A 31 -51.97 12.21 52.73
C LEU A 31 -53.29 12.99 52.60
N LEU A 32 -54.10 12.51 51.63
CA LEU A 32 -55.57 12.57 51.51
C LEU A 32 -56.22 13.98 51.33
N GLY A 33 -57.38 14.12 50.67
CA GLY A 33 -58.11 13.16 49.84
C GLY A 33 -59.60 13.46 49.63
N ARG A 34 -60.01 13.64 48.36
CA ARG A 34 -61.41 13.71 47.83
C ARG A 34 -62.26 14.98 48.08
N ALA A 35 -63.24 15.14 47.16
CA ALA A 35 -64.60 15.69 47.34
C ALA A 35 -64.92 17.20 47.12
N LEU A 36 -65.02 17.58 45.83
CA LEU A 36 -66.24 18.15 45.18
C LEU A 36 -66.82 19.54 45.64
N PRO A 37 -67.77 20.16 44.88
CA PRO A 37 -67.75 21.63 44.69
C PRO A 37 -69.11 22.36 44.89
N ARG A 38 -69.21 23.62 44.39
CA ARG A 38 -70.33 24.59 44.41
C ARG A 38 -70.32 25.51 45.66
N LEU A 39 -70.94 26.70 45.70
CA LEU A 39 -71.98 27.30 44.83
C LEU A 39 -71.85 28.85 44.67
N THR A 40 -72.43 29.33 43.56
CA THR A 40 -72.69 30.68 43.00
C THR A 40 -73.34 31.77 43.89
N ARG A 41 -72.90 33.05 43.73
CA ARG A 41 -73.58 34.35 44.06
C ARG A 41 -73.81 34.66 45.58
N LEU A 42 -74.08 35.90 46.04
CA LEU A 42 -74.73 37.09 45.44
C LEU A 42 -74.14 38.46 45.94
N LEU A 43 -74.62 39.58 45.35
CA LEU A 43 -74.18 40.98 45.49
C LEU A 43 -74.28 41.62 46.90
N LEU A 44 -73.47 42.67 47.14
CA LEU A 44 -73.81 44.07 47.49
C LEU A 44 -72.63 44.72 48.27
N GLY A 45 -72.25 45.99 48.10
CA GLY A 45 -72.66 47.01 47.12
C GLY A 45 -72.05 48.37 47.52
N GLY A 46 -71.40 49.08 46.59
CA GLY A 46 -70.73 50.35 46.89
C GLY A 46 -70.33 51.10 45.63
N ALA A 47 -71.06 52.17 45.31
CA ALA A 47 -70.83 52.97 44.11
C ALA A 47 -70.12 54.28 44.45
N THR A 48 -68.97 54.52 43.83
CA THR A 48 -68.31 55.83 43.83
C THR A 48 -67.91 56.20 42.40
N THR A 49 -68.56 57.25 41.90
CA THR A 49 -68.29 58.07 40.70
C THR A 49 -67.15 57.64 39.77
N ILE A 50 -67.52 57.27 38.53
CA ILE A 50 -66.59 57.17 37.40
C ILE A 50 -66.00 58.56 37.11
N CYS A 51 -64.67 58.68 37.13
CA CYS A 51 -63.97 59.79 36.49
C CYS A 51 -63.47 59.31 35.12
N PHE A 52 -64.03 59.84 34.04
CA PHE A 52 -63.59 59.54 32.67
C PHE A 52 -62.25 60.23 32.38
N LEU A 53 -61.16 59.60 32.82
CA LEU A 53 -59.85 59.82 32.20
C LEU A 53 -59.87 59.09 30.86
N ALA A 54 -60.15 59.85 29.79
CA ALA A 54 -60.02 59.38 28.42
C ALA A 54 -58.53 59.24 28.07
N LEU A 55 -57.90 58.18 28.60
CA LEU A 55 -56.69 57.64 28.01
C LEU A 55 -57.06 57.16 26.60
N SER A 56 -56.68 57.99 25.63
CA SER A 56 -56.83 57.71 24.21
C SER A 56 -56.28 56.32 23.88
N ALA A 57 -56.98 55.59 23.00
CA ALA A 57 -56.30 54.54 22.23
C ALA A 57 -55.00 55.15 21.64
N PRO A 58 -53.87 54.44 21.65
CA PRO A 58 -52.63 54.96 21.11
C PRO A 58 -52.89 55.37 19.67
N ALA A 59 -52.67 56.65 19.35
CA ALA A 59 -52.79 57.13 17.99
C ALA A 59 -51.69 56.42 17.18
N PHE A 60 -52.09 55.52 16.29
CA PHE A 60 -51.15 54.82 15.39
C PHE A 60 -50.40 55.89 14.60
N ALA A 61 -49.12 56.07 14.96
CA ALA A 61 -48.25 57.06 14.36
C ALA A 61 -48.17 56.78 12.86
N GLN A 62 -48.55 57.77 12.05
CA GLN A 62 -48.53 57.62 10.60
C GLN A 62 -47.07 57.40 10.14
N PRO A 63 -46.80 56.45 9.22
CA PRO A 63 -45.44 56.22 8.74
C PRO A 63 -44.85 57.50 8.16
N LEU A 64 -43.54 57.70 8.35
CA LEU A 64 -42.83 58.89 7.87
C LEU A 64 -43.00 59.09 6.36
N VAL A 65 -43.08 58.01 5.59
CA VAL A 65 -43.49 58.04 4.17
C VAL A 65 -44.51 56.92 3.93
N THR A 66 -45.68 57.29 3.38
CA THR A 66 -46.69 56.34 2.94
C THR A 66 -46.97 56.54 1.45
N ALA A 67 -46.89 55.46 0.67
CA ALA A 67 -47.30 55.42 -0.73
C ALA A 67 -48.52 54.52 -0.87
N ASN A 68 -49.70 55.13 -1.09
CA ASN A 68 -50.95 54.42 -1.30
C ASN A 68 -51.46 54.71 -2.72
N GLY A 69 -51.52 53.69 -3.59
CA GLY A 69 -52.03 53.81 -4.96
C GLY A 69 -51.23 54.69 -5.93
N GLY A 70 -50.03 55.14 -5.58
CA GLY A 70 -49.20 56.03 -6.40
C GLY A 70 -47.71 55.98 -6.06
N ALA A 71 -46.89 56.66 -6.87
CA ALA A 71 -45.43 56.67 -6.73
C ALA A 71 -44.92 57.87 -5.89
N VAL A 72 -44.02 57.59 -4.96
CA VAL A 72 -43.33 58.57 -4.10
C VAL A 72 -41.83 58.45 -4.32
N ASN A 73 -41.20 59.53 -4.78
CA ASN A 73 -39.74 59.62 -4.88
C ASN A 73 -39.21 60.36 -3.65
N LEU A 74 -38.19 59.81 -3.01
CA LEU A 74 -37.62 60.33 -1.77
C LEU A 74 -36.75 61.58 -2.03
N SER A 75 -36.88 62.57 -1.15
CA SER A 75 -35.91 63.65 -0.96
C SER A 75 -34.82 63.20 0.03
N PRO A 76 -33.63 63.86 0.12
CA PRO A 76 -32.53 63.43 0.99
C PRO A 76 -32.96 63.11 2.42
N ALA A 77 -32.87 61.83 2.81
CA ALA A 77 -33.53 61.27 3.98
C ALA A 77 -32.55 60.55 4.93
N THR A 78 -32.18 61.25 6.01
CA THR A 78 -31.83 60.61 7.28
C THR A 78 -33.07 60.68 8.17
N ALA A 79 -33.57 59.53 8.62
CA ALA A 79 -34.92 59.38 9.15
C ALA A 79 -34.95 58.52 10.43
N THR A 80 -35.17 59.16 11.58
CA THR A 80 -35.53 58.47 12.83
C THR A 80 -37.04 58.33 12.92
N CYS A 81 -37.53 57.12 13.14
CA CYS A 81 -38.93 56.77 12.90
C CYS A 81 -39.79 56.82 14.17
N ASN A 82 -41.09 57.06 14.01
CA ASN A 82 -42.03 57.37 15.09
C ASN A 82 -42.66 56.13 15.75
N GLN A 83 -41.82 55.28 16.37
CA GLN A 83 -42.22 54.16 17.25
C GLN A 83 -43.11 53.06 16.62
N ALA A 84 -43.19 52.98 15.29
CA ALA A 84 -43.87 51.89 14.59
C ALA A 84 -43.32 51.64 13.18
N GLN A 85 -43.38 52.63 12.28
CA GLN A 85 -43.06 52.44 10.86
C GLN A 85 -42.30 53.62 10.24
N CYS A 86 -41.26 53.37 9.45
CA CYS A 86 -40.65 54.43 8.62
C CYS A 86 -41.40 54.55 7.28
N TYR A 87 -41.33 53.51 6.45
CA TYR A 87 -41.88 53.49 5.09
C TYR A 87 -42.98 52.43 4.94
N LEU A 88 -44.12 52.84 4.38
CA LEU A 88 -45.24 51.97 4.05
C LEU A 88 -45.60 52.13 2.57
N ALA A 89 -45.55 51.03 1.80
CA ALA A 89 -46.07 50.99 0.44
C ALA A 89 -47.26 50.03 0.38
N GLU A 90 -48.43 50.54 -0.01
CA GLU A 90 -49.69 49.82 0.00
C GLU A 90 -50.61 50.13 -1.20
N ALA A 91 -51.55 49.22 -1.49
CA ALA A 91 -52.58 49.36 -2.52
C ALA A 91 -52.04 49.73 -3.92
N GLY A 92 -50.93 49.14 -4.34
CA GLY A 92 -50.25 49.43 -5.61
C GLY A 92 -49.30 50.64 -5.56
N GLY A 93 -49.02 51.18 -4.36
CA GLY A 93 -48.07 52.26 -4.17
C GLY A 93 -46.62 51.87 -4.49
N THR A 94 -45.80 52.87 -4.82
CA THR A 94 -44.36 52.68 -5.08
C THR A 94 -43.52 53.71 -4.33
N ILE A 95 -42.41 53.30 -3.71
CA ILE A 95 -41.42 54.22 -3.11
C ILE A 95 -40.06 54.04 -3.82
N ASN A 96 -39.37 55.13 -4.18
CA ASN A 96 -38.04 55.09 -4.82
C ASN A 96 -37.04 56.01 -4.12
N SER A 97 -35.80 55.55 -3.93
CA SER A 97 -34.65 56.32 -3.39
C SER A 97 -34.17 57.46 -4.29
N ALA A 98 -34.42 57.39 -5.61
CA ALA A 98 -34.28 58.50 -6.55
C ALA A 98 -32.90 59.20 -6.56
N GLY A 99 -31.81 58.45 -6.41
CA GLY A 99 -30.44 58.97 -6.39
C GLY A 99 -29.96 59.41 -5.01
N GLN A 100 -30.66 59.05 -3.93
CA GLN A 100 -30.35 59.45 -2.54
C GLN A 100 -30.13 58.24 -1.64
N SER A 101 -29.02 58.22 -0.90
CA SER A 101 -28.80 57.20 0.12
C SER A 101 -29.81 57.34 1.26
N VAL A 102 -30.42 56.22 1.66
CA VAL A 102 -31.52 56.17 2.62
C VAL A 102 -31.02 55.62 3.95
N ASN A 103 -31.15 56.42 5.01
CA ASN A 103 -30.75 56.01 6.36
C ASN A 103 -31.96 56.03 7.30
N LEU A 104 -32.47 54.84 7.62
CA LEU A 104 -33.63 54.60 8.50
C LEU A 104 -33.15 54.16 9.88
N THR A 105 -33.76 54.68 10.94
CA THR A 105 -33.56 54.19 12.31
C THR A 105 -34.90 54.12 13.03
N VAL A 106 -35.39 52.89 13.26
CA VAL A 106 -36.52 52.67 14.17
C VAL A 106 -35.98 52.59 15.60
N PRO A 107 -36.40 53.46 16.54
CA PRO A 107 -35.94 53.41 17.91
C PRO A 107 -36.60 52.27 18.71
N ASP A 108 -35.98 51.91 19.82
CA ASP A 108 -36.52 50.93 20.78
C ASP A 108 -37.95 51.30 21.23
N GLY A 109 -38.82 50.29 21.38
CA GLY A 109 -40.24 50.53 21.67
C GLY A 109 -41.03 49.32 22.16
N PRO A 110 -42.32 49.48 22.52
CA PRO A 110 -43.17 48.41 23.04
C PRO A 110 -44.17 47.83 22.01
N LEU A 111 -44.05 48.17 20.72
CA LEU A 111 -45.01 47.83 19.66
C LEU A 111 -44.33 47.22 18.43
N GLN A 112 -45.11 46.72 17.46
CA GLN A 112 -44.57 46.18 16.21
C GLN A 112 -43.82 47.25 15.41
N ASN A 113 -42.50 47.11 15.37
CA ASN A 113 -41.57 47.95 14.63
C ASN A 113 -41.21 47.32 13.28
N TYR A 114 -41.40 48.07 12.20
CA TYR A 114 -40.91 47.75 10.85
C TYR A 114 -40.23 48.99 10.26
N ALA A 115 -39.02 48.88 9.72
CA ALA A 115 -38.46 50.02 8.99
C ALA A 115 -39.16 50.19 7.63
N VAL A 116 -39.43 49.08 6.93
CA VAL A 116 -40.17 49.06 5.67
C VAL A 116 -41.26 47.98 5.70
N LEU A 117 -42.50 48.35 5.35
CA LEU A 117 -43.59 47.40 5.05
C LEU A 117 -44.07 47.59 3.61
N VAL A 118 -44.18 46.48 2.86
CA VAL A 118 -44.67 46.44 1.48
C VAL A 118 -45.85 45.47 1.37
N GLN A 119 -47.03 45.98 1.00
CA GLN A 119 -48.28 45.20 0.99
C GLN A 119 -49.22 45.59 -0.16
N GLY A 120 -50.25 44.77 -0.44
CA GLY A 120 -51.34 45.14 -1.34
C GLY A 120 -50.94 45.46 -2.79
N GLY A 121 -49.91 44.79 -3.33
CA GLY A 121 -49.49 44.94 -4.73
C GLY A 121 -48.38 45.98 -4.98
N SER A 122 -47.60 46.30 -3.95
CA SER A 122 -46.75 47.51 -3.92
C SER A 122 -45.26 47.25 -4.15
N THR A 123 -44.49 48.30 -4.40
CA THR A 123 -43.03 48.20 -4.62
C THR A 123 -42.23 49.22 -3.79
N VAL A 124 -41.07 48.84 -3.29
CA VAL A 124 -40.10 49.76 -2.66
C VAL A 124 -38.70 49.52 -3.24
N ASN A 125 -38.12 50.54 -3.85
CA ASN A 125 -36.79 50.51 -4.46
C ASN A 125 -35.83 51.43 -3.67
N LEU A 126 -34.95 50.85 -2.86
CA LEU A 126 -33.89 51.53 -2.12
C LEU A 126 -32.54 51.16 -2.74
N ILE A 127 -32.26 51.71 -3.92
CA ILE A 127 -31.19 51.27 -4.83
C ILE A 127 -29.96 52.19 -4.87
N ASP A 128 -29.91 53.19 -3.97
CA ASP A 128 -28.86 54.21 -3.91
C ASP A 128 -28.02 54.12 -2.61
N GLY A 129 -27.99 52.93 -1.98
CA GLY A 129 -27.23 52.62 -0.77
C GLY A 129 -27.80 53.18 0.53
N GLY A 130 -27.29 52.71 1.67
CA GLY A 130 -27.58 53.29 2.99
C GLY A 130 -27.85 52.26 4.10
N THR A 131 -28.31 52.75 5.25
CA THR A 131 -28.46 51.95 6.48
C THR A 131 -29.92 51.79 6.87
N ILE A 132 -30.34 50.57 7.22
CA ILE A 132 -31.64 50.31 7.86
C ILE A 132 -31.37 49.72 9.24
N ALA A 133 -31.56 50.54 10.28
CA ALA A 133 -31.38 50.15 11.68
C ALA A 133 -32.74 49.92 12.36
N ASN A 134 -32.87 48.78 13.05
CA ASN A 134 -34.06 48.43 13.84
C ASN A 134 -33.68 48.23 15.32
N GLY A 135 -34.31 49.02 16.19
CA GLY A 135 -34.14 48.97 17.65
C GLY A 135 -34.87 47.80 18.30
N ALA A 136 -34.63 47.63 19.61
CA ALA A 136 -35.19 46.55 20.40
C ALA A 136 -36.70 46.73 20.67
N VAL A 137 -37.48 45.66 20.54
CA VAL A 137 -38.91 45.67 20.88
C VAL A 137 -39.19 44.90 22.17
N MET A 138 -39.64 45.64 23.17
CA MET A 138 -39.93 45.18 24.53
C MET A 138 -41.35 44.58 24.61
N GLY A 139 -41.63 43.46 23.92
CA GLY A 139 -43.00 42.93 23.90
C GLY A 139 -43.33 41.58 23.25
N GLY A 140 -42.38 40.76 22.78
CA GLY A 140 -42.64 39.37 22.38
C GLY A 140 -43.57 39.15 21.16
N GLY A 141 -43.77 40.17 20.32
CA GLY A 141 -44.37 40.00 18.99
C GLY A 141 -43.33 39.53 17.96
N GLY A 142 -43.76 39.29 16.72
CA GLY A 142 -42.86 39.09 15.58
C GLY A 142 -42.56 40.43 14.89
N PHE A 143 -41.28 40.72 14.62
CA PHE A 143 -40.80 41.99 14.06
C PHE A 143 -39.79 41.76 12.93
N ASN A 144 -39.69 42.65 11.94
CA ASN A 144 -38.63 42.59 10.93
C ASN A 144 -38.25 43.99 10.43
N ALA A 145 -36.98 44.24 10.13
CA ALA A 145 -36.57 45.54 9.56
C ALA A 145 -37.24 45.81 8.20
N ILE A 146 -37.31 44.80 7.33
CA ILE A 146 -38.04 44.79 6.06
C ILE A 146 -39.10 43.68 6.12
N ASN A 147 -40.36 43.99 5.81
CA ASN A 147 -41.46 43.03 5.72
C ASN A 147 -42.19 43.19 4.38
N VAL A 148 -42.33 42.10 3.62
CA VAL A 148 -42.89 42.10 2.25
C VAL A 148 -43.97 41.04 2.10
N GLY A 149 -45.21 41.48 1.91
CA GLY A 149 -46.38 40.63 1.79
C GLY A 149 -47.02 40.28 3.13
N THR A 150 -48.35 40.21 3.13
CA THR A 150 -49.19 39.97 4.32
C THR A 150 -50.03 38.68 4.17
N GLY A 151 -49.56 37.72 3.37
CA GLY A 151 -50.25 36.46 3.09
C GLY A 151 -51.25 36.50 1.93
N ASN A 152 -51.47 37.67 1.30
CA ASN A 152 -52.23 37.78 0.06
C ASN A 152 -51.46 37.19 -1.14
N ASN A 153 -52.17 36.91 -2.25
CA ASN A 153 -51.57 36.57 -3.55
C ASN A 153 -51.06 37.81 -4.32
N ASP A 154 -50.95 38.97 -3.67
CA ASP A 154 -50.52 40.21 -4.32
C ASP A 154 -49.02 40.17 -4.64
N THR A 155 -48.61 40.82 -5.73
CA THR A 155 -47.21 40.99 -6.09
C THR A 155 -46.59 42.14 -5.31
N ASN A 156 -45.80 41.84 -4.28
CA ASN A 156 -45.15 42.86 -3.44
C ASN A 156 -43.63 42.74 -3.61
N THR A 157 -42.94 43.83 -3.92
CA THR A 157 -41.49 43.77 -4.20
C THR A 157 -40.70 44.80 -3.41
N PHE A 158 -39.64 44.36 -2.74
CA PHE A 158 -38.57 45.22 -2.25
C PHE A 158 -37.31 44.99 -3.10
N LYS A 159 -36.66 46.08 -3.54
CA LYS A 159 -35.34 46.03 -4.17
C LYS A 159 -34.37 46.89 -3.38
N GLY A 160 -33.33 46.29 -2.83
CA GLY A 160 -32.24 46.96 -2.14
C GLY A 160 -30.95 46.93 -2.95
N LYS A 161 -30.15 47.99 -2.90
CA LYS A 161 -28.78 47.97 -3.40
C LYS A 161 -27.82 48.66 -2.43
N ASP A 162 -26.66 48.05 -2.21
CA ASP A 162 -25.57 48.57 -1.37
C ASP A 162 -26.05 48.96 0.05
N LEU A 163 -26.89 48.10 0.64
CA LEU A 163 -27.56 48.34 1.93
C LEU A 163 -26.83 47.69 3.11
N THR A 164 -26.81 48.40 4.25
CA THR A 164 -26.41 47.85 5.55
C THR A 164 -27.65 47.68 6.43
N LEU A 165 -28.01 46.44 6.78
CA LEU A 165 -29.10 46.16 7.71
C LEU A 165 -28.52 45.91 9.11
N THR A 166 -29.09 46.57 10.13
CA THR A 166 -28.59 46.49 11.51
C THR A 166 -29.69 46.29 12.55
N SER A 167 -29.38 45.52 13.59
CA SER A 167 -30.26 45.25 14.72
C SER A 167 -29.55 45.58 16.04
N THR A 168 -30.16 46.44 16.85
CA THR A 168 -29.56 46.96 18.09
C THR A 168 -30.35 46.55 19.33
N GLY A 169 -30.52 45.23 19.55
CA GLY A 169 -30.89 44.69 20.84
C GLY A 169 -31.76 43.43 20.80
N ALA A 170 -32.26 43.03 21.97
CA ALA A 170 -32.93 41.76 22.16
C ALA A 170 -34.42 41.82 21.80
N ALA A 171 -34.78 41.38 20.59
CA ALA A 171 -36.15 41.39 20.09
C ALA A 171 -36.43 40.17 19.19
N SER A 172 -37.64 39.61 19.30
CA SER A 172 -38.09 38.43 18.53
C SER A 172 -38.38 38.78 17.07
N GLY A 173 -37.33 38.93 16.27
CA GLY A 173 -37.44 39.39 14.89
C GLY A 173 -36.14 39.37 14.09
N GLY A 174 -36.25 39.31 12.76
CA GLY A 174 -35.12 39.27 11.84
C GLY A 174 -34.86 40.59 11.11
N PHE A 175 -33.98 40.56 10.11
CA PHE A 175 -33.80 41.67 9.18
C PHE A 175 -34.89 41.68 8.09
N VAL A 176 -35.23 40.51 7.55
CA VAL A 176 -36.13 40.40 6.38
C VAL A 176 -37.15 39.27 6.57
N TYR A 177 -38.43 39.58 6.35
CA TYR A 177 -39.49 38.59 6.19
C TYR A 177 -40.27 38.78 4.89
N VAL A 178 -40.53 37.68 4.19
CA VAL A 178 -41.32 37.66 2.95
C VAL A 178 -42.44 36.63 3.08
N ASN A 179 -43.69 37.04 2.91
CA ASN A 179 -44.86 36.20 3.10
C ASN A 179 -45.96 36.45 2.05
N GLY A 180 -45.90 35.68 0.97
CA GLY A 180 -46.91 35.66 -0.09
C GLY A 180 -46.35 35.15 -1.41
N LYS A 181 -47.16 34.39 -2.16
CA LYS A 181 -46.71 33.62 -3.34
C LYS A 181 -46.05 34.43 -4.46
N ASN A 182 -46.37 35.72 -4.56
CA ASN A 182 -45.83 36.63 -5.57
C ASN A 182 -44.97 37.74 -4.93
N SER A 183 -44.55 37.57 -3.67
CA SER A 183 -43.80 38.59 -2.92
C SER A 183 -42.30 38.32 -2.94
N SER A 184 -41.49 39.32 -3.25
CA SER A 184 -40.03 39.21 -3.42
C SER A 184 -39.23 40.28 -2.69
N VAL A 185 -38.08 39.89 -2.17
CA VAL A 185 -36.99 40.78 -1.76
C VAL A 185 -35.78 40.48 -2.64
N GLU A 186 -35.29 41.49 -3.33
CA GLU A 186 -34.11 41.41 -4.19
C GLU A 186 -33.02 42.33 -3.66
N PHE A 187 -31.80 41.81 -3.53
CA PHE A 187 -30.59 42.56 -3.19
C PHE A 187 -29.59 42.53 -4.35
N ASP A 188 -29.02 43.70 -4.64
CA ASP A 188 -27.89 43.91 -5.55
C ASP A 188 -26.74 44.64 -4.81
N GLY A 189 -25.50 44.50 -5.28
CA GLY A 189 -24.34 45.12 -4.62
C GLY A 189 -24.09 44.66 -3.17
N ALA A 190 -23.20 45.36 -2.46
CA ALA A 190 -22.72 44.91 -1.16
C ALA A 190 -23.80 45.04 -0.07
N THR A 191 -24.37 43.91 0.35
CA THR A 191 -25.39 43.87 1.40
C THR A 191 -24.79 43.37 2.71
N THR A 192 -24.61 44.28 3.67
CA THR A 192 -23.99 43.98 4.96
C THR A 192 -25.04 43.79 6.04
N LEU A 193 -25.00 42.67 6.77
CA LEU A 193 -25.82 42.42 7.96
C LEU A 193 -24.92 42.52 9.20
N SER A 194 -25.32 43.31 10.21
CA SER A 194 -24.56 43.32 11.48
C SER A 194 -25.43 43.66 12.67
N GLY A 195 -25.35 42.87 13.73
CA GLY A 195 -26.13 43.11 14.94
C GLY A 195 -26.24 41.89 15.85
N THR A 196 -26.95 42.10 16.96
CA THR A 196 -27.40 41.04 17.86
C THR A 196 -28.85 40.72 17.56
N VAL A 197 -29.21 39.44 17.44
CA VAL A 197 -30.60 39.00 17.30
C VAL A 197 -30.98 38.14 18.51
N THR A 198 -32.24 38.18 18.94
CA THR A 198 -32.69 37.43 20.12
C THR A 198 -34.14 37.01 19.99
N ILE A 199 -34.33 35.79 19.48
CA ILE A 199 -35.66 35.19 19.41
C ILE A 199 -36.04 34.71 20.80
N ALA A 200 -36.80 35.54 21.50
CA ALA A 200 -37.46 35.17 22.75
C ALA A 200 -38.80 34.47 22.46
N ASP A 201 -39.05 33.42 23.24
CA ASP A 201 -40.16 32.46 23.19
C ASP A 201 -40.19 31.41 22.05
N ASN A 202 -40.48 30.17 22.46
CA ASN A 202 -40.32 28.92 21.71
C ASN A 202 -41.47 28.65 20.69
N ALA A 203 -42.00 29.70 20.04
CA ALA A 203 -43.30 29.65 19.37
C ALA A 203 -43.28 29.92 17.85
N PHE A 204 -42.13 30.26 17.26
CA PHE A 204 -42.05 30.56 15.83
C PHE A 204 -40.68 30.18 15.24
N THR A 205 -40.69 29.61 14.04
CA THR A 205 -39.52 29.45 13.16
C THR A 205 -39.14 30.83 12.61
N ALA A 206 -38.44 31.62 13.43
CA ALA A 206 -37.92 32.93 13.09
C ALA A 206 -36.46 32.81 12.61
N GLY A 207 -36.21 33.27 11.39
CA GLY A 207 -34.87 33.44 10.86
C GLY A 207 -34.52 34.92 10.68
N ASP A 208 -33.23 35.25 10.71
CA ASP A 208 -32.73 36.60 10.39
C ASP A 208 -33.12 37.02 8.95
N LEU A 209 -33.17 36.05 8.03
CA LEU A 209 -33.71 36.15 6.68
C LEU A 209 -34.75 35.03 6.50
N ASN A 210 -36.03 35.37 6.39
CA ASN A 210 -37.13 34.40 6.46
C ASN A 210 -38.11 34.52 5.28
N SER A 211 -38.30 33.42 4.53
CA SER A 211 -39.07 33.38 3.29
C SER A 211 -40.16 32.32 3.37
N ALA A 212 -41.44 32.71 3.26
CA ALA A 212 -42.58 31.86 3.55
C ALA A 212 -43.70 31.94 2.49
N ASN A 213 -44.54 30.89 2.45
CA ASN A 213 -45.78 30.86 1.65
C ASN A 213 -45.61 31.13 0.13
N GLY A 214 -44.44 30.79 -0.42
CA GLY A 214 -44.12 31.06 -1.83
C GLY A 214 -43.41 32.38 -2.11
N GLY A 215 -43.03 33.13 -1.06
CA GLY A 215 -42.18 34.31 -1.23
C GLY A 215 -40.75 33.96 -1.67
N SER A 216 -39.99 34.97 -2.09
CA SER A 216 -38.56 34.85 -2.39
C SER A 216 -37.70 35.90 -1.70
N ILE A 217 -36.50 35.49 -1.26
CA ILE A 217 -35.39 36.40 -0.97
C ILE A 217 -34.27 36.03 -1.96
N THR A 218 -33.77 36.99 -2.73
CA THR A 218 -32.74 36.79 -3.75
C THR A 218 -31.61 37.80 -3.61
N PHE A 219 -30.38 37.31 -3.45
CA PHE A 219 -29.14 38.10 -3.59
C PHE A 219 -28.54 37.78 -4.96
N GLY A 220 -28.54 38.75 -5.88
CA GLY A 220 -28.10 38.55 -7.26
C GLY A 220 -26.61 38.22 -7.41
N GLN A 221 -26.16 37.92 -8.64
CA GLN A 221 -24.75 37.56 -8.94
C GLN A 221 -23.70 38.65 -8.62
N HIS A 222 -24.13 39.87 -8.28
CA HIS A 222 -23.26 40.96 -7.83
C HIS A 222 -23.53 41.36 -6.37
N ALA A 223 -24.39 40.62 -5.67
CA ALA A 223 -24.77 40.89 -4.30
C ALA A 223 -23.95 40.05 -3.32
N THR A 224 -22.99 40.68 -2.66
CA THR A 224 -22.19 40.03 -1.60
C THR A 224 -22.88 40.17 -0.25
N LEU A 225 -23.01 39.06 0.47
CA LEU A 225 -23.64 39.02 1.79
C LEU A 225 -22.57 38.88 2.89
N THR A 226 -22.30 39.95 3.64
CA THR A 226 -21.27 39.94 4.69
C THR A 226 -21.86 40.22 6.06
N GLY A 227 -21.29 39.66 7.12
CA GLY A 227 -21.76 39.98 8.46
C GLY A 227 -21.12 39.26 9.64
N THR A 228 -21.44 39.75 10.84
CA THR A 228 -21.27 39.04 12.10
C THR A 228 -22.56 39.16 12.89
N LEU A 229 -23.09 38.01 13.29
CA LEU A 229 -24.41 37.86 13.91
C LEU A 229 -24.26 37.11 15.24
N ALA A 230 -25.00 37.56 16.26
CA ALA A 230 -24.90 37.02 17.61
C ALA A 230 -26.29 36.71 18.19
N ALA A 231 -26.52 35.43 18.50
CA ALA A 231 -27.72 34.93 19.17
C ALA A 231 -27.48 34.81 20.69
N LEU A 232 -28.33 35.45 21.51
CA LEU A 232 -28.12 35.55 22.96
C LEU A 232 -28.33 34.22 23.71
N ALA A 233 -28.02 34.23 25.01
CA ALA A 233 -28.21 33.09 25.91
C ALA A 233 -29.70 32.74 26.08
N GLY A 234 -30.09 31.53 25.67
CA GLY A 234 -31.43 30.98 25.89
C GLY A 234 -32.42 31.13 24.73
N SER A 235 -32.03 31.71 23.59
CA SER A 235 -32.80 31.67 22.35
C SER A 235 -32.39 30.49 21.45
N THR A 236 -33.31 29.97 20.66
CA THR A 236 -33.02 29.14 19.48
C THR A 236 -33.15 30.01 18.23
N SER A 237 -32.04 30.39 17.61
CA SER A 237 -32.03 31.26 16.42
C SER A 237 -31.64 30.51 15.15
N ASP A 238 -32.24 30.90 14.02
CA ASP A 238 -31.83 30.47 12.69
C ASP A 238 -31.35 31.68 11.88
N PHE A 239 -30.33 31.54 11.02
CA PHE A 239 -29.87 32.66 10.19
C PHE A 239 -30.72 32.81 8.91
N MET A 240 -30.82 31.78 8.07
CA MET A 240 -31.73 31.77 6.91
C MET A 240 -32.79 30.68 7.03
N VAL A 241 -34.06 30.99 6.81
CA VAL A 241 -35.16 30.01 6.88
C VAL A 241 -36.10 30.14 5.66
N ALA A 242 -36.23 29.06 4.90
CA ALA A 242 -37.23 28.91 3.83
C ALA A 242 -38.37 28.01 4.34
N GLN A 243 -39.64 28.45 4.23
CA GLN A 243 -40.79 27.81 4.87
C GLN A 243 -41.94 27.50 3.89
N GLY A 244 -42.39 26.24 3.88
CA GLY A 244 -43.36 25.77 2.88
C GLY A 244 -42.79 26.02 1.48
N ASN A 245 -43.56 26.57 0.55
CA ASN A 245 -43.06 26.89 -0.80
C ASN A 245 -42.08 28.09 -0.88
N GLY A 246 -41.60 28.63 0.25
CA GLY A 246 -40.67 29.76 0.27
C GLY A 246 -39.31 29.43 -0.35
N ASN A 247 -38.70 30.42 -1.00
CA ASN A 247 -37.38 30.32 -1.64
C ASN A 247 -36.38 31.32 -1.05
N ILE A 248 -35.13 30.91 -0.88
CA ILE A 248 -33.99 31.81 -0.65
C ILE A 248 -32.88 31.46 -1.64
N ASP A 249 -32.38 32.45 -2.37
CA ASP A 249 -31.37 32.28 -3.43
C ASP A 249 -30.22 33.28 -3.26
N VAL A 250 -28.99 32.79 -3.10
CA VAL A 250 -27.80 33.61 -2.85
C VAL A 250 -26.76 33.33 -3.92
N GLN A 251 -26.64 34.22 -4.91
CA GLN A 251 -25.83 33.99 -6.11
C GLN A 251 -24.49 34.75 -6.14
N GLY A 252 -24.38 35.88 -5.43
CA GLY A 252 -23.15 36.70 -5.39
C GLY A 252 -22.15 36.33 -4.29
N GLY A 253 -22.45 35.30 -3.49
CA GLY A 253 -21.59 34.84 -2.39
C GLY A 253 -21.47 35.81 -1.23
N GLY A 254 -20.46 35.60 -0.38
CA GLY A 254 -20.31 36.39 0.83
C GLY A 254 -19.51 35.69 1.95
N GLU A 255 -19.40 36.35 3.09
CA GLU A 255 -18.70 35.85 4.27
C GLU A 255 -19.43 36.26 5.55
N VAL A 256 -20.08 35.29 6.21
CA VAL A 256 -20.92 35.51 7.40
C VAL A 256 -20.37 34.71 8.58
N THR A 257 -20.21 35.39 9.72
CA THR A 257 -19.84 34.77 11.01
C THR A 257 -21.06 34.66 11.92
N LEU A 258 -21.40 33.45 12.35
CA LEU A 258 -22.49 33.14 13.28
C LEU A 258 -21.93 32.85 14.67
N THR A 259 -22.44 33.55 15.70
CA THR A 259 -21.96 33.41 17.09
C THR A 259 -23.12 33.21 18.07
N GLY A 260 -22.85 32.54 19.20
CA GLY A 260 -23.88 32.28 20.21
C GLY A 260 -24.80 31.11 19.87
N ASN A 261 -26.09 31.20 20.25
CA ASN A 261 -27.06 30.10 20.18
C ASN A 261 -27.84 30.03 18.84
N PHE A 262 -27.16 29.73 17.74
CA PHE A 262 -27.81 29.35 16.48
C PHE A 262 -28.08 27.84 16.43
N GLU A 263 -29.31 27.41 16.14
CA GLU A 263 -29.59 25.98 15.86
C GLU A 263 -29.30 25.67 14.38
N HIS A 264 -29.68 26.56 13.46
CA HIS A 264 -29.43 26.38 12.02
C HIS A 264 -28.75 27.61 11.39
N GLY A 265 -27.72 27.40 10.57
CA GLY A 265 -27.24 28.43 9.65
C GLY A 265 -28.25 28.67 8.51
N PHE A 266 -28.66 27.60 7.85
CA PHE A 266 -29.65 27.64 6.77
C PHE A 266 -30.64 26.49 6.96
N TYR A 267 -31.94 26.78 6.92
CA TYR A 267 -33.00 25.81 7.20
C TYR A 267 -34.09 25.79 6.13
N ALA A 268 -34.13 24.71 5.34
CA ALA A 268 -35.23 24.39 4.43
C ALA A 268 -36.31 23.62 5.20
N TYR A 269 -37.34 24.33 5.67
CA TYR A 269 -38.41 23.81 6.51
C TYR A 269 -39.71 23.57 5.73
N GLN A 270 -40.20 22.33 5.77
CA GLN A 270 -41.42 21.85 5.09
C GLN A 270 -41.28 21.62 3.59
N THR A 271 -42.17 20.78 3.04
CA THR A 271 -42.22 20.42 1.62
C THR A 271 -42.27 21.65 0.72
N GLY A 272 -41.40 21.66 -0.29
CA GLY A 272 -41.33 22.73 -1.29
C GLY A 272 -40.42 23.90 -0.92
N SER A 273 -39.81 23.90 0.28
CA SER A 273 -38.86 24.93 0.68
C SER A 273 -37.54 24.74 -0.04
N GLN A 274 -36.96 25.84 -0.53
CA GLN A 274 -35.74 25.80 -1.32
C GLN A 274 -34.74 26.83 -0.82
N ILE A 275 -33.50 26.39 -0.62
CA ILE A 275 -32.35 27.27 -0.37
C ILE A 275 -31.30 26.98 -1.44
N THR A 276 -30.86 28.01 -2.16
CA THR A 276 -29.73 27.95 -3.10
C THR A 276 -28.62 28.89 -2.62
N LEU A 277 -27.40 28.38 -2.51
CA LEU A 277 -26.21 29.10 -2.05
C LEU A 277 -25.08 28.94 -3.06
N ASN A 278 -24.47 30.03 -3.47
CA ASN A 278 -23.33 30.05 -4.39
C ASN A 278 -22.24 30.98 -3.84
N GLY A 279 -21.00 30.49 -3.70
CA GLY A 279 -19.86 31.30 -3.27
C GLY A 279 -19.92 31.82 -1.81
N MET A 280 -20.71 31.20 -0.94
CA MET A 280 -20.83 31.60 0.47
C MET A 280 -19.70 31.01 1.32
N LYS A 281 -19.16 31.80 2.26
CA LYS A 281 -18.34 31.33 3.38
C LYS A 281 -19.08 31.55 4.69
N ILE A 282 -19.14 30.52 5.52
CA ILE A 282 -19.91 30.52 6.77
C ILE A 282 -19.02 30.02 7.90
N HIS A 283 -18.62 30.93 8.78
CA HIS A 283 -17.88 30.62 9.99
C HIS A 283 -18.83 30.53 11.18
N ALA A 284 -18.84 29.40 11.91
CA ALA A 284 -19.65 29.22 13.11
C ALA A 284 -18.77 29.20 14.38
N ALA A 285 -19.08 30.04 15.37
CA ALA A 285 -18.47 30.04 16.70
C ALA A 285 -19.57 30.04 17.76
N THR A 286 -20.22 28.89 17.89
CA THR A 286 -21.54 28.75 18.57
C THR A 286 -21.44 28.07 19.94
N ASN A 287 -22.50 28.17 20.74
CA ASN A 287 -22.61 27.51 22.05
C ASN A 287 -23.98 26.84 22.28
N SER A 288 -24.66 26.49 21.19
CA SER A 288 -25.97 25.82 21.16
C SER A 288 -25.92 24.37 21.65
N ILE A 289 -27.03 23.85 22.17
CA ILE A 289 -27.17 22.42 22.53
C ILE A 289 -26.95 21.46 21.35
N ALA A 290 -27.16 21.94 20.13
CA ALA A 290 -26.74 21.38 18.85
C ALA A 290 -26.75 22.53 17.83
N MET A 291 -25.90 22.48 16.81
CA MET A 291 -25.90 23.43 15.70
C MET A 291 -25.74 22.67 14.38
N ASN A 292 -26.41 23.14 13.32
CA ASN A 292 -26.29 22.60 11.98
C ASN A 292 -25.91 23.75 11.04
N HIS A 293 -24.83 23.63 10.26
CA HIS A 293 -24.54 24.62 9.22
C HIS A 293 -25.69 24.71 8.21
N LEU A 294 -26.17 23.54 7.78
CA LEU A 294 -27.23 23.37 6.80
C LEU A 294 -28.27 22.39 7.38
N ALA A 295 -29.56 22.64 7.17
CA ALA A 295 -30.63 21.77 7.66
C ALA A 295 -31.83 21.70 6.72
N LEU A 296 -32.49 20.53 6.72
CA LEU A 296 -33.66 20.23 5.89
C LEU A 296 -34.67 19.43 6.70
N SER A 297 -35.96 19.76 6.56
CA SER A 297 -37.05 19.08 7.26
C SER A 297 -38.28 18.83 6.38
N HIS A 298 -38.87 17.65 6.50
CA HIS A 298 -40.10 17.24 5.78
C HIS A 298 -40.04 17.43 4.24
N SER A 299 -38.92 17.14 3.58
CA SER A 299 -38.73 17.29 2.12
C SER A 299 -38.58 18.73 1.60
N GLY A 300 -37.92 19.61 2.36
CA GLY A 300 -37.23 20.76 1.79
C GLY A 300 -36.06 20.33 0.88
N SER A 301 -35.55 21.25 0.04
CA SER A 301 -34.37 21.03 -0.80
C SER A 301 -33.29 22.11 -0.58
N LEU A 302 -32.05 21.72 -0.86
CA LEU A 302 -30.88 22.57 -0.72
C LEU A 302 -29.95 22.38 -1.91
N LYS A 303 -29.49 23.48 -2.50
CA LYS A 303 -28.42 23.51 -3.49
C LYS A 303 -27.28 24.39 -3.00
N VAL A 304 -26.07 23.84 -2.99
CA VAL A 304 -24.86 24.53 -2.56
C VAL A 304 -23.81 24.40 -3.65
N THR A 305 -23.26 25.52 -4.12
CA THR A 305 -22.18 25.57 -5.11
C THR A 305 -21.03 26.44 -4.60
N ASN A 306 -19.77 26.02 -4.81
CA ASN A 306 -18.56 26.79 -4.51
C ASN A 306 -18.48 27.39 -3.08
N SER A 307 -19.12 26.78 -2.09
CA SER A 307 -19.33 27.38 -0.75
C SER A 307 -18.57 26.63 0.35
N VAL A 308 -18.17 27.33 1.42
CA VAL A 308 -17.36 26.81 2.52
C VAL A 308 -18.08 27.00 3.86
N PHE A 309 -18.14 25.95 4.65
CA PHE A 309 -18.72 25.92 5.99
C PHE A 309 -17.68 25.35 6.96
N ASP A 310 -17.29 26.15 7.94
CA ASP A 310 -16.38 25.72 9.00
C ASP A 310 -16.76 26.35 10.34
N GLY A 311 -16.32 25.74 11.43
CA GLY A 311 -16.61 26.30 12.74
C GLY A 311 -16.54 25.33 13.90
N THR A 312 -17.05 25.81 15.03
CA THR A 312 -17.12 25.12 16.32
C THR A 312 -18.51 25.30 16.94
N ASN A 313 -18.92 24.30 17.71
CA ASN A 313 -20.01 24.43 18.68
C ASN A 313 -19.50 23.96 20.04
N SER A 314 -19.54 24.85 21.02
CA SER A 314 -19.08 24.61 22.38
C SER A 314 -20.17 24.10 23.33
N GLY A 315 -21.45 24.16 22.93
CA GLY A 315 -22.58 23.71 23.75
C GLY A 315 -23.04 22.28 23.49
N GLY A 316 -22.61 21.67 22.39
CA GLY A 316 -23.07 20.37 21.92
C GLY A 316 -22.55 20.04 20.51
N PRO A 317 -23.14 19.06 19.81
CA PRO A 317 -22.64 18.65 18.50
C PRO A 317 -22.75 19.75 17.43
N LEU A 318 -21.83 19.70 16.47
CA LEU A 318 -21.86 20.50 15.24
C LEU A 318 -22.12 19.59 14.03
N TYR A 319 -23.21 19.84 13.31
CA TYR A 319 -23.60 19.08 12.13
C TYR A 319 -23.30 19.87 10.85
N GLY A 320 -22.81 19.18 9.82
CA GLY A 320 -22.66 19.77 8.49
C GLY A 320 -24.02 19.97 7.83
N ILE A 321 -24.71 18.86 7.56
CA ILE A 321 -26.05 18.83 6.97
C ILE A 321 -26.99 17.97 7.81
N GLY A 322 -27.94 18.60 8.50
CA GLY A 322 -28.94 17.95 9.36
C GLY A 322 -30.29 17.72 8.65
N MET A 323 -30.64 16.46 8.38
CA MET A 323 -31.84 16.07 7.65
C MET A 323 -32.83 15.36 8.60
N ARG A 324 -33.83 16.10 9.08
CA ARG A 324 -34.71 15.71 10.21
C ARG A 324 -36.18 15.57 9.79
N TYR A 325 -36.96 14.76 10.51
CA TYR A 325 -38.40 14.51 10.31
C TYR A 325 -38.79 13.88 8.97
N LEU A 326 -39.80 13.01 8.98
CA LEU A 326 -40.30 12.23 7.84
C LEU A 326 -40.45 13.05 6.55
N GLY A 327 -39.67 12.69 5.53
CA GLY A 327 -39.73 13.27 4.19
C GLY A 327 -38.73 12.63 3.23
N THR A 328 -38.56 13.27 2.08
CA THR A 328 -37.53 12.97 1.06
C THR A 328 -36.69 14.23 0.76
N PRO A 329 -35.83 14.69 1.69
CA PRO A 329 -34.98 15.85 1.48
C PRO A 329 -33.92 15.55 0.41
N HIS A 330 -33.65 16.55 -0.44
CA HIS A 330 -32.68 16.45 -1.53
C HIS A 330 -31.63 17.56 -1.41
N VAL A 331 -30.36 17.16 -1.42
CA VAL A 331 -29.20 18.06 -1.31
C VAL A 331 -28.32 17.91 -2.54
N THR A 332 -27.99 19.02 -3.18
CA THR A 332 -26.88 19.10 -4.16
C THR A 332 -25.75 19.92 -3.56
N PHE A 333 -24.54 19.39 -3.56
CA PHE A 333 -23.36 19.98 -2.92
C PHE A 333 -22.16 19.87 -3.87
N ASP A 334 -21.87 20.96 -4.58
CA ASP A 334 -20.98 21.00 -5.75
C ASP A 334 -19.83 22.00 -5.54
N GLY A 335 -18.58 21.60 -5.81
CA GLY A 335 -17.37 22.40 -5.56
C GLY A 335 -17.24 22.96 -4.13
N SER A 336 -17.90 22.36 -3.15
CA SER A 336 -18.17 22.95 -1.82
C SER A 336 -17.49 22.17 -0.69
N ARG A 337 -17.35 22.79 0.49
CA ARG A 337 -16.60 22.23 1.63
C ARG A 337 -17.33 22.38 2.96
N ILE A 338 -17.37 21.31 3.76
CA ILE A 338 -17.70 21.35 5.20
C ILE A 338 -16.49 20.85 6.00
N THR A 339 -16.09 21.57 7.05
CA THR A 339 -15.04 21.14 8.01
C THR A 339 -15.50 21.33 9.45
N LEU A 340 -15.64 20.23 10.21
CA LEU A 340 -16.15 20.28 11.58
C LEU A 340 -15.02 20.46 12.60
N GLY A 341 -14.97 21.61 13.30
CA GLY A 341 -14.03 21.89 14.39
C GLY A 341 -14.54 21.47 15.78
N SER A 342 -15.66 20.77 15.87
CA SER A 342 -16.22 20.23 17.12
C SER A 342 -16.89 18.87 16.87
N PRO A 343 -17.01 17.99 17.89
CA PRO A 343 -17.63 16.68 17.73
C PRO A 343 -19.01 16.77 17.07
N GLY A 344 -19.27 15.92 16.10
CA GLY A 344 -20.53 15.92 15.35
C GLY A 344 -20.40 15.27 13.97
N SER A 345 -21.51 15.24 13.24
CA SER A 345 -21.66 14.48 12.00
C SER A 345 -21.65 15.38 10.77
N GLY A 346 -20.81 15.08 9.78
CA GLY A 346 -20.81 15.79 8.49
C GLY A 346 -22.18 15.75 7.80
N LEU A 347 -22.81 14.58 7.78
CA LEU A 347 -24.21 14.34 7.41
C LEU A 347 -24.94 13.69 8.59
N LEU A 348 -26.14 14.15 8.91
CA LEU A 348 -27.02 13.56 9.92
C LEU A 348 -28.39 13.27 9.30
N VAL A 349 -28.84 12.01 9.35
CA VAL A 349 -30.17 11.60 8.87
C VAL A 349 -30.97 11.00 10.01
N LEU A 350 -32.10 11.64 10.34
CA LEU A 350 -32.99 11.31 11.44
C LEU A 350 -34.41 11.05 10.93
N GLY A 351 -34.79 9.77 10.83
CA GLY A 351 -36.15 9.34 10.43
C GLY A 351 -36.59 9.87 9.07
N ASN A 352 -35.73 9.75 8.06
CA ASN A 352 -35.83 10.47 6.78
C ASN A 352 -35.38 9.61 5.60
N LYS A 353 -35.76 9.95 4.36
CA LYS A 353 -35.25 9.32 3.13
C LYS A 353 -34.46 10.33 2.30
N ALA A 354 -33.23 10.60 2.72
CA ALA A 354 -32.38 11.64 2.15
C ALA A 354 -31.63 11.18 0.89
N THR A 355 -31.52 12.07 -0.09
CA THR A 355 -30.55 11.95 -1.19
C THR A 355 -29.57 13.12 -1.12
N VAL A 356 -28.27 12.82 -1.16
CA VAL A 356 -27.17 13.79 -1.19
C VAL A 356 -26.32 13.52 -2.43
N GLU A 357 -26.37 14.47 -3.37
CA GLU A 357 -25.56 14.51 -4.60
C GLU A 357 -24.33 15.39 -4.36
N MET A 358 -23.13 14.83 -4.46
CA MET A 358 -21.86 15.54 -4.29
C MET A 358 -20.99 15.46 -5.55
N THR A 359 -20.46 16.61 -5.97
CA THR A 359 -19.48 16.72 -7.07
C THR A 359 -18.34 17.62 -6.65
N GLY A 360 -17.08 17.21 -6.88
CA GLY A 360 -15.90 18.06 -6.63
C GLY A 360 -15.75 18.58 -5.19
N SER A 361 -16.39 17.93 -4.22
CA SER A 361 -16.71 18.51 -2.92
C SER A 361 -16.01 17.81 -1.76
N GLN A 362 -16.03 18.43 -0.58
CA GLN A 362 -15.33 17.93 0.60
C GLN A 362 -16.21 17.95 1.85
N ILE A 363 -16.26 16.85 2.60
CA ILE A 363 -16.82 16.82 3.95
C ILE A 363 -15.79 16.17 4.88
N ILE A 364 -15.29 16.96 5.82
CA ILE A 364 -14.31 16.55 6.83
C ILE A 364 -15.03 16.51 8.18
N GLY A 365 -15.39 15.30 8.61
CA GLY A 365 -15.95 15.01 9.92
C GLY A 365 -14.91 15.18 11.05
N PHE A 366 -15.39 15.29 12.28
CA PHE A 366 -14.53 15.59 13.43
C PHE A 366 -13.60 14.41 13.80
N ALA A 367 -12.29 14.67 13.83
CA ALA A 367 -11.28 13.69 14.25
C ALA A 367 -11.22 13.55 15.78
N GLY A 368 -12.11 12.73 16.35
CA GLY A 368 -12.18 12.48 17.80
C GLY A 368 -12.42 11.01 18.14
N THR A 369 -11.82 10.56 19.25
CA THR A 369 -11.93 9.17 19.76
C THR A 369 -13.20 8.91 20.59
N GLY A 370 -14.25 9.72 20.41
CA GLY A 370 -15.46 9.74 21.24
C GLY A 370 -16.69 9.13 20.58
N SER A 371 -17.54 8.47 21.37
CA SER A 371 -18.69 7.67 20.94
C SER A 371 -19.76 8.40 20.12
N GLY A 372 -20.28 7.72 19.09
CA GLY A 372 -21.63 7.91 18.53
C GLY A 372 -21.82 9.09 17.59
N ASN A 373 -21.38 10.29 17.99
CA ASN A 373 -21.72 11.53 17.27
C ASN A 373 -20.59 12.07 16.37
N ALA A 374 -19.33 11.70 16.57
CA ALA A 374 -18.21 12.16 15.74
C ALA A 374 -18.08 11.28 14.49
N SER A 375 -18.53 11.79 13.33
CA SER A 375 -18.65 10.98 12.11
C SER A 375 -18.59 11.82 10.83
N LEU A 376 -18.27 11.18 9.71
CA LEU A 376 -18.60 11.70 8.38
C LEU A 376 -20.12 11.69 8.18
N ALA A 377 -20.78 10.58 8.50
CA ALA A 377 -22.23 10.44 8.38
C ALA A 377 -22.81 9.59 9.53
N PHE A 378 -23.97 10.00 10.03
CA PHE A 378 -24.76 9.24 11.01
C PHE A 378 -26.21 9.09 10.51
N VAL A 379 -26.63 7.85 10.28
CA VAL A 379 -27.98 7.48 9.81
C VAL A 379 -28.70 6.73 10.91
N THR A 380 -29.80 7.30 11.43
CA THR A 380 -30.47 6.73 12.62
C THR A 380 -31.98 6.97 12.69
N ASN A 381 -32.62 6.20 13.56
CA ASN A 381 -34.04 6.26 13.95
C ASN A 381 -34.21 6.62 15.45
N ALA A 382 -33.18 7.24 16.05
CA ALA A 382 -33.01 7.33 17.49
C ALA A 382 -34.16 8.05 18.23
N THR A 383 -34.75 7.36 19.20
CA THR A 383 -35.95 7.77 19.95
C THR A 383 -35.70 8.80 21.06
N GLY A 384 -34.47 9.32 21.19
CA GLY A 384 -34.06 10.21 22.28
C GLY A 384 -34.56 11.66 22.20
N LEU A 385 -35.04 12.11 21.03
CA LEU A 385 -35.47 13.49 20.78
C LEU A 385 -37.00 13.68 20.82
N GLY A 386 -37.73 12.71 21.37
CA GLY A 386 -39.20 12.73 21.43
C GLY A 386 -39.88 12.13 20.20
N ALA A 387 -41.19 11.89 20.31
CA ALA A 387 -41.96 11.04 19.40
C ALA A 387 -42.34 11.68 18.05
N LEU A 388 -41.56 12.64 17.53
CA LEU A 388 -41.78 13.27 16.21
C LEU A 388 -40.93 12.66 15.07
N TYR A 389 -39.98 11.77 15.38
CA TYR A 389 -39.02 11.21 14.42
C TYR A 389 -39.30 9.73 14.07
N ASP A 390 -40.55 9.28 14.18
CA ASP A 390 -40.92 7.86 14.07
C ASP A 390 -40.88 7.35 12.62
N GLY A 391 -39.68 6.97 12.17
CA GLY A 391 -39.42 6.26 10.93
C GLY A 391 -37.95 5.84 10.78
N PRO A 392 -37.63 5.01 9.77
CA PRO A 392 -36.26 4.61 9.49
C PRO A 392 -35.49 5.76 8.82
N GLY A 393 -34.22 5.91 9.20
CA GLY A 393 -33.25 6.72 8.47
C GLY A 393 -32.73 5.98 7.25
N ASN A 394 -32.83 6.59 6.08
CA ASN A 394 -32.26 6.14 4.82
C ASN A 394 -31.46 7.29 4.19
N LEU A 395 -30.21 7.02 3.83
CA LEU A 395 -29.33 7.97 3.13
C LEU A 395 -28.80 7.33 1.84
N VAL A 396 -29.13 7.94 0.70
CA VAL A 396 -28.42 7.73 -0.57
C VAL A 396 -27.37 8.83 -0.70
N LEU A 397 -26.10 8.45 -0.69
CA LEU A 397 -24.95 9.33 -0.89
C LEU A 397 -24.29 9.01 -2.23
N ASN A 398 -24.51 9.87 -3.21
CA ASN A 398 -23.87 9.82 -4.52
C ASN A 398 -22.74 10.86 -4.50
N ALA A 399 -21.47 10.44 -4.61
CA ALA A 399 -20.34 11.35 -4.53
C ALA A 399 -19.32 11.09 -5.63
N LYS A 400 -19.16 12.06 -6.53
CA LYS A 400 -18.20 12.07 -7.63
C LYS A 400 -17.06 13.06 -7.36
N ASP A 401 -15.83 12.67 -7.66
CA ASP A 401 -14.63 13.52 -7.55
C ASP A 401 -14.48 14.25 -6.19
N SER A 402 -14.92 13.60 -5.11
CA SER A 402 -15.12 14.23 -3.79
C SER A 402 -14.24 13.62 -2.68
N ILE A 403 -13.90 14.40 -1.66
CA ILE A 403 -13.06 13.95 -0.52
C ILE A 403 -13.91 13.87 0.75
N LEU A 404 -14.04 12.65 1.30
CA LEU A 404 -14.87 12.34 2.45
C LEU A 404 -13.99 11.78 3.57
N SER A 405 -14.05 12.38 4.76
CA SER A 405 -13.20 11.98 5.90
C SER A 405 -14.00 11.84 7.19
N GLY A 406 -13.77 10.75 7.91
CA GLY A 406 -14.48 10.36 9.13
C GLY A 406 -15.27 9.06 8.97
N ASN A 407 -15.57 8.40 10.09
CA ASN A 407 -16.32 7.14 10.09
C ASN A 407 -17.80 7.34 9.72
N ILE A 408 -18.44 6.31 9.18
CA ILE A 408 -19.89 6.28 8.90
C ILE A 408 -20.55 5.30 9.88
N LEU A 409 -21.63 5.75 10.52
CA LEU A 409 -22.45 4.95 11.43
C LEU A 409 -23.88 4.84 10.92
N VAL A 410 -24.36 3.60 10.77
CA VAL A 410 -25.76 3.27 10.49
C VAL A 410 -26.27 2.50 11.71
N ASP A 411 -27.06 3.14 12.58
CA ASP A 411 -27.50 2.50 13.83
C ASP A 411 -28.98 2.72 14.10
N ALA A 412 -29.65 1.64 14.54
CA ALA A 412 -31.09 1.59 14.78
C ALA A 412 -31.41 1.29 16.25
N PRO A 413 -31.13 2.22 17.19
CA PRO A 413 -31.45 2.04 18.61
C PRO A 413 -32.96 2.25 18.90
N GLY A 414 -33.72 2.79 17.95
CA GLY A 414 -35.17 2.97 18.02
C GLY A 414 -35.95 1.81 17.40
N THR A 415 -37.25 1.75 17.71
CA THR A 415 -38.18 0.71 17.22
C THR A 415 -38.73 0.96 15.81
N ALA A 416 -38.39 2.09 15.18
CA ALA A 416 -39.05 2.60 13.97
C ALA A 416 -38.62 1.93 12.65
N GLY A 417 -38.26 0.64 12.70
CA GLY A 417 -37.76 -0.12 11.55
C GLY A 417 -36.26 0.02 11.31
N ALA A 418 -35.79 -0.70 10.29
CA ALA A 418 -34.38 -0.80 9.90
C ALA A 418 -33.90 0.42 9.10
N ASN A 419 -32.68 0.87 9.38
CA ASN A 419 -32.06 1.99 8.67
C ASN A 419 -31.29 1.49 7.44
N ALA A 420 -31.07 2.36 6.45
CA ALA A 420 -30.38 1.99 5.22
C ALA A 420 -29.36 3.07 4.82
N PHE A 421 -28.23 2.64 4.27
CA PHE A 421 -27.24 3.50 3.67
C PHE A 421 -26.85 2.95 2.30
N THR A 422 -26.90 3.78 1.26
CA THR A 422 -26.41 3.44 -0.07
C THR A 422 -25.37 4.46 -0.48
N ALA A 423 -24.15 4.00 -0.74
CA ALA A 423 -23.04 4.86 -1.15
C ALA A 423 -22.60 4.52 -2.56
N ASN A 424 -22.59 5.50 -3.45
CA ASN A 424 -22.02 5.39 -4.80
C ASN A 424 -20.87 6.38 -4.91
N PHE A 425 -19.64 5.87 -4.87
CA PHE A 425 -18.42 6.65 -4.95
C PHE A 425 -17.83 6.53 -6.35
N ASP A 426 -17.69 7.66 -7.04
CA ASP A 426 -17.45 7.72 -8.49
C ASP A 426 -16.33 8.72 -8.87
N GLY A 427 -15.79 8.61 -10.09
CA GLY A 427 -14.66 9.39 -10.54
C GLY A 427 -13.42 9.18 -9.66
N THR A 428 -12.90 10.26 -9.09
CA THR A 428 -11.72 10.30 -8.18
C THR A 428 -12.08 10.35 -6.70
N THR A 429 -13.32 10.01 -6.31
CA THR A 429 -13.80 10.10 -4.92
C THR A 429 -12.97 9.25 -3.94
N GLN A 430 -12.63 9.84 -2.80
CA GLN A 430 -11.87 9.21 -1.72
C GLN A 430 -12.66 9.25 -0.41
N LEU A 431 -12.94 8.08 0.17
CA LEU A 431 -13.45 7.92 1.53
C LEU A 431 -12.34 7.45 2.47
N THR A 432 -12.03 8.22 3.51
CA THR A 432 -11.13 7.84 4.60
C THR A 432 -11.92 7.71 5.90
N GLY A 433 -12.25 6.47 6.28
CA GLY A 433 -13.06 6.16 7.46
C GLY A 433 -13.68 4.77 7.40
N GLY A 434 -13.90 4.16 8.58
CA GLY A 434 -14.62 2.90 8.68
C GLY A 434 -16.14 3.08 8.54
N ILE A 435 -16.83 2.05 8.05
CA ILE A 435 -18.30 2.01 7.93
C ILE A 435 -18.82 0.97 8.90
N THR A 436 -19.74 1.34 9.80
CA THR A 436 -20.27 0.45 10.84
C THR A 436 -21.80 0.41 10.81
N VAL A 437 -22.36 -0.79 10.73
CA VAL A 437 -23.79 -1.04 10.96
C VAL A 437 -23.98 -1.58 12.38
N GLY A 438 -24.64 -0.81 13.25
CA GLY A 438 -24.75 -1.11 14.68
C GLY A 438 -25.65 -2.31 14.97
N GLY A 439 -26.94 -2.17 14.66
CA GLY A 439 -27.97 -3.16 14.93
C GLY A 439 -29.28 -2.98 14.16
N GLY A 440 -30.28 -3.79 14.53
CA GLY A 440 -31.50 -3.99 13.74
C GLY A 440 -31.26 -4.82 12.48
N ALA A 441 -32.24 -4.85 11.58
CA ALA A 441 -32.07 -5.38 10.21
C ALA A 441 -31.55 -4.29 9.25
N SER A 442 -30.72 -3.39 9.75
CA SER A 442 -30.23 -2.22 9.02
C SER A 442 -29.21 -2.60 7.96
N THR A 443 -29.12 -1.84 6.86
CA THR A 443 -28.22 -2.16 5.74
C THR A 443 -27.23 -1.05 5.39
N ALA A 444 -26.11 -1.45 4.79
CA ALA A 444 -25.15 -0.55 4.15
C ALA A 444 -24.66 -1.20 2.84
N ASP A 445 -24.93 -0.55 1.71
CA ASP A 445 -24.64 -1.05 0.36
C ASP A 445 -23.71 -0.07 -0.36
N ILE A 446 -22.48 -0.50 -0.67
CA ILE A 446 -21.38 0.36 -1.10
C ILE A 446 -20.96 -0.01 -2.53
N THR A 447 -20.89 0.97 -3.44
CA THR A 447 -20.36 0.82 -4.79
C THR A 447 -19.20 1.79 -5.01
N LEU A 448 -18.05 1.26 -5.47
CA LEU A 448 -16.93 2.04 -5.98
C LEU A 448 -16.93 1.97 -7.51
N SER A 449 -16.78 3.10 -8.19
CA SER A 449 -16.71 3.25 -9.66
C SER A 449 -15.54 4.13 -10.12
N ASP A 450 -15.22 4.08 -11.42
CA ASP A 450 -14.08 4.73 -12.09
C ASP A 450 -12.73 4.50 -11.39
N THR A 451 -12.29 5.44 -10.55
CA THR A 451 -11.01 5.39 -9.81
C THR A 451 -11.20 5.63 -8.31
N ALA A 452 -12.43 5.48 -7.82
CA ALA A 452 -12.78 5.75 -6.43
C ALA A 452 -12.03 4.84 -5.45
N GLN A 453 -11.75 5.38 -4.27
CA GLN A 453 -11.03 4.66 -3.21
C GLN A 453 -11.75 4.75 -1.88
N TRP A 454 -11.79 3.64 -1.16
CA TRP A 454 -12.18 3.57 0.24
C TRP A 454 -10.99 3.10 1.07
N THR A 455 -10.64 3.84 2.12
CA THR A 455 -9.62 3.49 3.10
C THR A 455 -10.28 3.38 4.47
N GLY A 456 -10.50 2.15 4.95
CA GLY A 456 -11.29 1.88 6.14
C GLY A 456 -11.65 0.42 6.32
N ALA A 457 -12.17 0.07 7.50
CA ALA A 457 -12.78 -1.23 7.79
C ALA A 457 -14.31 -1.16 7.66
N GLY A 458 -14.94 -2.24 7.21
CA GLY A 458 -16.39 -2.39 7.13
C GLY A 458 -16.91 -3.34 8.21
N THR A 459 -17.77 -2.89 9.13
CA THR A 459 -18.36 -3.74 10.18
C THR A 459 -19.85 -3.95 9.92
N LYS A 460 -20.25 -5.21 9.71
CA LYS A 460 -21.62 -5.63 9.35
C LYS A 460 -22.21 -4.92 8.13
N VAL A 461 -21.37 -4.53 7.17
CA VAL A 461 -21.83 -3.93 5.91
C VAL A 461 -22.62 -4.98 5.12
N THR A 462 -23.60 -4.59 4.31
CA THR A 462 -24.51 -5.52 3.63
C THR A 462 -23.95 -5.98 2.29
N SER A 463 -23.52 -5.05 1.45
CA SER A 463 -22.84 -5.39 0.20
C SER A 463 -21.74 -4.39 -0.14
N VAL A 464 -20.71 -4.87 -0.84
CA VAL A 464 -19.64 -4.03 -1.37
C VAL A 464 -19.34 -4.47 -2.80
N THR A 465 -19.46 -3.53 -3.74
CA THR A 465 -19.13 -3.71 -5.16
C THR A 465 -17.94 -2.84 -5.52
N ILE A 466 -16.82 -3.49 -5.86
CA ILE A 466 -15.55 -2.86 -6.23
C ILE A 466 -15.41 -3.03 -7.74
N ASN A 467 -15.75 -2.01 -8.52
CA ASN A 467 -15.61 -2.08 -9.98
C ASN A 467 -14.14 -2.01 -10.42
N PRO A 468 -13.80 -2.40 -11.67
CA PRO A 468 -12.44 -2.25 -12.20
C PRO A 468 -11.87 -0.84 -12.01
N SER A 469 -10.55 -0.77 -11.85
CA SER A 469 -9.78 0.45 -11.54
C SER A 469 -10.03 1.12 -10.17
N THR A 470 -10.94 0.60 -9.34
CA THR A 470 -11.18 1.10 -7.97
C THR A 470 -10.41 0.30 -6.91
N THR A 471 -10.26 0.86 -5.70
CA THR A 471 -9.49 0.23 -4.61
C THR A 471 -10.17 0.33 -3.24
N TRP A 472 -10.25 -0.78 -2.51
CA TRP A 472 -10.54 -0.79 -1.08
C TRP A 472 -9.26 -1.11 -0.28
N ASN A 473 -8.73 -0.10 0.42
CA ASN A 473 -7.63 -0.23 1.37
C ASN A 473 -8.21 -0.66 2.73
N VAL A 474 -8.10 -1.95 3.05
CA VAL A 474 -8.65 -2.56 4.27
C VAL A 474 -7.71 -2.26 5.45
N THR A 475 -8.15 -1.39 6.38
CA THR A 475 -7.31 -0.93 7.51
C THR A 475 -7.54 -1.68 8.82
N GLY A 476 -8.43 -2.68 8.83
CA GLY A 476 -8.78 -3.47 10.00
C GLY A 476 -9.75 -4.61 9.66
N ASN A 477 -9.95 -5.52 10.61
CA ASN A 477 -10.89 -6.64 10.47
C ASN A 477 -12.26 -6.14 9.99
N SER A 478 -12.82 -6.82 8.99
CA SER A 478 -14.02 -6.40 8.29
C SER A 478 -15.01 -7.56 8.09
N ASP A 479 -16.29 -7.22 7.94
CA ASP A 479 -17.44 -8.11 7.94
C ASP A 479 -18.52 -7.60 6.97
N ILE A 480 -18.71 -8.31 5.86
CA ILE A 480 -19.68 -8.05 4.79
C ILE A 480 -20.78 -9.13 4.81
N THR A 481 -21.87 -8.86 5.51
CA THR A 481 -22.93 -9.84 5.81
C THR A 481 -23.63 -10.46 4.59
N GLY A 482 -23.64 -9.79 3.43
CA GLY A 482 -24.25 -10.24 2.19
C GLY A 482 -23.24 -10.71 1.15
N THR A 483 -22.93 -9.85 0.17
CA THR A 483 -22.05 -10.21 -0.96
C THR A 483 -20.97 -9.16 -1.18
N LEU A 484 -19.73 -9.62 -1.33
CA LEU A 484 -18.58 -8.86 -1.79
C LEU A 484 -18.31 -9.18 -3.26
N THR A 485 -18.31 -8.18 -4.14
CA THR A 485 -17.99 -8.32 -5.57
C THR A 485 -16.71 -7.56 -5.89
N ASN A 486 -15.70 -8.24 -6.44
CA ASN A 486 -14.36 -7.69 -6.67
C ASN A 486 -13.93 -7.75 -8.14
N GLY A 487 -14.05 -6.62 -8.84
CA GLY A 487 -13.43 -6.36 -10.15
C GLY A 487 -12.25 -5.38 -10.10
N GLY A 488 -12.04 -4.68 -8.97
CA GLY A 488 -10.92 -3.76 -8.73
C GLY A 488 -9.84 -4.39 -7.84
N THR A 489 -9.35 -3.64 -6.85
CA THR A 489 -8.32 -4.11 -5.91
C THR A 489 -8.81 -4.07 -4.46
N ILE A 490 -8.67 -5.19 -3.73
CA ILE A 490 -8.74 -5.24 -2.26
C ILE A 490 -7.30 -5.25 -1.73
N SER A 491 -6.92 -4.26 -0.93
CA SER A 491 -5.53 -4.02 -0.52
C SER A 491 -5.41 -3.96 1.00
N TYR A 492 -4.91 -5.03 1.62
CA TYR A 492 -4.80 -5.12 3.08
C TYR A 492 -3.65 -4.25 3.59
N GLN A 493 -3.90 -3.44 4.63
CA GLN A 493 -2.98 -2.39 5.07
C GLN A 493 -2.18 -2.81 6.31
N TYR A 494 -0.96 -3.32 6.09
CA TYR A 494 -0.02 -3.77 7.12
C TYR A 494 0.49 -2.64 8.04
N SER A 495 -0.41 -2.17 8.90
CA SER A 495 -0.27 -1.00 9.78
C SER A 495 -0.40 -1.36 11.26
N THR A 496 -1.14 -2.43 11.56
CA THR A 496 -1.44 -2.91 12.93
C THR A 496 -1.26 -4.42 13.09
N GLY A 497 -0.78 -5.12 12.05
CA GLY A 497 -0.66 -6.57 11.97
C GLY A 497 -1.32 -7.09 10.70
N PHE A 498 -1.94 -8.28 10.79
CA PHE A 498 -2.75 -8.88 9.73
C PHE A 498 -4.26 -8.68 10.01
N GLN A 499 -5.09 -8.68 8.97
CA GLN A 499 -6.55 -8.51 9.06
C GLN A 499 -7.29 -9.71 8.48
N THR A 500 -8.51 -9.93 8.97
CA THR A 500 -9.48 -10.84 8.36
C THR A 500 -10.64 -10.06 7.75
N LEU A 501 -10.91 -10.30 6.48
CA LEU A 501 -12.12 -9.83 5.78
C LEU A 501 -13.10 -11.00 5.69
N THR A 502 -14.17 -10.94 6.47
CA THR A 502 -15.28 -11.89 6.39
C THR A 502 -16.31 -11.36 5.40
N THR A 503 -16.87 -12.22 4.56
CA THR A 503 -18.02 -11.94 3.70
C THR A 503 -19.00 -13.11 3.73
N GLY A 504 -20.27 -12.88 3.42
CA GLY A 504 -21.22 -13.94 3.10
C GLY A 504 -20.79 -14.66 1.82
N ASN A 505 -21.20 -14.15 0.66
CA ASN A 505 -20.72 -14.65 -0.64
C ASN A 505 -19.55 -13.80 -1.17
N TYR A 506 -18.75 -14.37 -2.08
CA TYR A 506 -17.68 -13.67 -2.79
C TYR A 506 -17.75 -13.90 -4.30
N THR A 507 -17.82 -12.82 -5.08
CA THR A 507 -17.83 -12.87 -6.56
C THR A 507 -16.61 -12.15 -7.12
N GLY A 508 -15.67 -12.93 -7.67
CA GLY A 508 -14.52 -12.40 -8.39
C GLY A 508 -14.88 -12.02 -9.83
N ASN A 509 -14.70 -10.75 -10.19
CA ASN A 509 -14.92 -10.22 -11.54
C ASN A 509 -13.58 -9.82 -12.21
N GLY A 510 -12.55 -10.65 -12.05
CA GLY A 510 -11.19 -10.39 -12.54
C GLY A 510 -10.36 -9.44 -11.67
N GLY A 511 -10.89 -9.00 -10.52
CA GLY A 511 -10.17 -8.15 -9.57
C GLY A 511 -9.05 -8.88 -8.82
N THR A 512 -8.27 -8.10 -8.08
CA THR A 512 -7.11 -8.55 -7.32
C THR A 512 -7.35 -8.43 -5.82
N ILE A 513 -6.72 -9.32 -5.04
CA ILE A 513 -6.55 -9.21 -3.60
C ILE A 513 -5.05 -9.15 -3.30
N ASN A 514 -4.60 -8.12 -2.59
CA ASN A 514 -3.23 -7.99 -2.11
C ASN A 514 -3.18 -8.37 -0.63
N LEU A 515 -2.55 -9.50 -0.34
CA LEU A 515 -2.38 -10.03 1.01
C LEU A 515 -0.97 -9.77 1.53
N ASN A 516 -0.85 -9.48 2.82
CA ASN A 516 0.41 -9.55 3.55
C ASN A 516 0.47 -10.90 4.25
N THR A 517 1.60 -11.60 4.14
CA THR A 517 1.79 -12.96 4.67
C THR A 517 3.20 -13.10 5.24
N GLN A 518 3.42 -13.90 6.27
CA GLN A 518 4.76 -14.42 6.59
C GLN A 518 4.96 -15.71 5.80
N LEU A 519 5.76 -15.70 4.73
CA LEU A 519 5.99 -16.93 3.96
C LEU A 519 6.87 -17.89 4.77
N GLY A 520 6.21 -18.84 5.43
CA GLY A 520 6.80 -19.84 6.34
C GLY A 520 5.95 -21.11 6.41
N GLY A 521 5.94 -21.77 7.57
CA GLY A 521 5.16 -23.00 7.80
C GLY A 521 3.64 -22.76 7.92
N ASP A 522 2.87 -23.85 8.05
CA ASP A 522 1.40 -23.85 7.97
C ASP A 522 0.68 -22.84 8.89
N ASP A 523 1.19 -22.64 10.12
CA ASP A 523 0.64 -21.71 11.13
C ASP A 523 1.05 -20.23 10.90
N SER A 524 1.68 -19.91 9.75
CA SER A 524 2.17 -18.56 9.45
C SER A 524 1.08 -17.48 9.52
N PRO A 525 1.33 -16.36 10.23
CA PRO A 525 0.47 -15.18 10.19
C PRO A 525 0.26 -14.66 8.76
N THR A 526 -1.00 -14.41 8.42
CA THR A 526 -1.41 -13.90 7.11
C THR A 526 -2.70 -13.10 7.20
N ASP A 527 -2.85 -12.15 6.28
CA ASP A 527 -4.16 -11.62 5.90
C ASP A 527 -5.03 -12.75 5.34
N LYS A 528 -6.33 -12.71 5.61
CA LYS A 528 -7.27 -13.78 5.23
C LYS A 528 -8.61 -13.25 4.72
N LEU A 529 -9.05 -13.76 3.57
CA LEU A 529 -10.45 -13.71 3.14
C LEU A 529 -11.21 -14.91 3.71
N VAL A 530 -12.35 -14.67 4.37
CA VAL A 530 -13.24 -15.71 4.90
C VAL A 530 -14.61 -15.56 4.26
N VAL A 531 -15.11 -16.60 3.61
CA VAL A 531 -16.37 -16.61 2.87
C VAL A 531 -17.33 -17.58 3.55
N LYS A 532 -18.46 -17.06 4.06
CA LYS A 532 -19.44 -17.85 4.84
C LYS A 532 -20.58 -18.45 4.01
N GLY A 533 -20.58 -18.18 2.71
CA GLY A 533 -21.37 -18.84 1.67
C GLY A 533 -20.48 -19.21 0.49
N ASP A 534 -20.94 -18.94 -0.73
CA ASP A 534 -20.32 -19.44 -1.95
C ASP A 534 -19.27 -18.47 -2.53
N THR A 535 -18.27 -19.03 -3.24
CA THR A 535 -17.39 -18.25 -4.13
C THR A 535 -17.75 -18.48 -5.59
N ALA A 536 -17.62 -17.44 -6.42
CA ALA A 536 -17.85 -17.51 -7.86
C ALA A 536 -16.87 -16.61 -8.64
N GLY A 537 -16.70 -16.90 -9.93
CA GLY A 537 -15.88 -16.08 -10.83
C GLY A 537 -14.37 -16.22 -10.61
N ALA A 538 -13.59 -15.20 -10.99
CA ALA A 538 -12.13 -15.24 -11.00
C ALA A 538 -11.49 -14.07 -10.22
N THR A 539 -10.38 -14.34 -9.56
CA THR A 539 -9.65 -13.34 -8.76
C THR A 539 -8.14 -13.60 -8.79
N LYS A 540 -7.35 -12.54 -8.92
CA LYS A 540 -5.91 -12.57 -8.71
C LYS A 540 -5.55 -12.42 -7.23
N VAL A 541 -4.47 -13.04 -6.78
CA VAL A 541 -3.93 -12.91 -5.43
C VAL A 541 -2.46 -12.51 -5.52
N THR A 542 -2.10 -11.32 -5.02
CA THR A 542 -0.70 -10.96 -4.78
C THR A 542 -0.36 -11.22 -3.32
N VAL A 543 0.89 -11.59 -3.05
CA VAL A 543 1.37 -11.92 -1.69
C VAL A 543 2.63 -11.10 -1.40
N THR A 544 2.53 -10.20 -0.43
CA THR A 544 3.66 -9.43 0.10
C THR A 544 4.26 -10.20 1.29
N ASN A 545 5.50 -10.68 1.16
CA ASN A 545 6.18 -11.36 2.25
C ASN A 545 6.65 -10.36 3.32
N THR A 546 6.01 -10.41 4.48
CA THR A 546 6.29 -9.55 5.65
C THR A 546 7.55 -9.94 6.42
N LEU A 547 8.17 -11.08 6.09
CA LEU A 547 9.53 -11.42 6.53
C LEU A 547 10.62 -10.71 5.70
N GLY A 548 10.23 -9.96 4.66
CA GLY A 548 11.14 -9.42 3.64
C GLY A 548 11.23 -10.36 2.43
N LYS A 549 12.28 -10.21 1.61
CA LYS A 549 12.54 -11.12 0.48
C LYS A 549 13.18 -12.45 0.91
N GLY A 550 13.92 -12.40 2.02
CA GLY A 550 14.49 -13.55 2.69
C GLY A 550 13.49 -14.43 3.44
N GLY A 551 14.02 -15.41 4.19
CA GLY A 551 13.24 -16.37 4.96
C GLY A 551 12.72 -17.56 4.13
N GLY A 552 11.41 -17.87 4.26
CA GLY A 552 10.82 -19.11 3.74
C GLY A 552 11.01 -20.31 4.69
N ALA A 553 10.07 -21.24 4.69
CA ALA A 553 10.13 -22.51 5.44
C ALA A 553 9.27 -23.58 4.75
N PRO A 554 9.49 -24.88 4.99
CA PRO A 554 8.66 -25.93 4.41
C PRO A 554 7.27 -25.98 5.06
N THR A 555 6.22 -25.88 4.24
CA THR A 555 4.82 -26.20 4.60
C THR A 555 4.52 -27.69 4.47
N ASP A 556 3.57 -28.22 5.26
CA ASP A 556 2.90 -29.48 4.93
C ASP A 556 1.51 -29.21 4.33
N ASN A 557 0.52 -28.84 5.15
CA ASN A 557 -0.82 -28.52 4.68
C ASN A 557 -0.92 -27.15 4.01
N GLY A 558 0.02 -26.22 4.27
CA GLY A 558 0.09 -24.89 3.67
C GLY A 558 -0.56 -23.79 4.51
N ILE A 559 -0.17 -22.55 4.21
CA ILE A 559 -0.66 -21.32 4.86
C ILE A 559 -2.07 -21.02 4.33
N LYS A 560 -3.11 -21.08 5.16
CA LYS A 560 -4.50 -20.83 4.71
C LYS A 560 -4.78 -19.34 4.53
N ILE A 561 -4.79 -18.88 3.29
CA ILE A 561 -5.04 -17.48 2.92
C ILE A 561 -6.51 -17.19 2.55
N ILE A 562 -7.27 -18.20 2.14
CA ILE A 562 -8.71 -18.07 1.86
C ILE A 562 -9.45 -19.24 2.50
N GLU A 563 -10.54 -18.92 3.20
CA GLU A 563 -11.41 -19.87 3.90
C GLU A 563 -12.82 -19.79 3.31
N VAL A 564 -13.45 -20.93 3.01
CA VAL A 564 -14.78 -20.99 2.35
C VAL A 564 -15.67 -22.05 3.00
N ASP A 565 -16.69 -21.61 3.75
CA ASP A 565 -17.63 -22.51 4.44
C ASP A 565 -18.71 -23.08 3.49
N GLY A 566 -18.93 -22.45 2.32
CA GLY A 566 -19.90 -22.86 1.30
C GLY A 566 -19.26 -23.44 0.03
N ALA A 567 -19.93 -23.32 -1.11
CA ALA A 567 -19.44 -23.88 -2.36
C ALA A 567 -18.36 -22.98 -2.98
N SER A 568 -17.08 -23.36 -2.84
CA SER A 568 -15.98 -22.64 -3.49
C SER A 568 -15.95 -22.86 -5.01
N ASN A 569 -16.86 -22.28 -5.79
CA ASN A 569 -16.88 -22.39 -7.26
C ASN A 569 -16.03 -21.33 -7.97
N GLY A 570 -15.50 -20.34 -7.26
CA GLY A 570 -14.55 -19.36 -7.80
C GLY A 570 -13.14 -19.92 -7.96
N THR A 571 -12.34 -19.27 -8.82
CA THR A 571 -10.92 -19.59 -9.04
C THR A 571 -10.03 -18.43 -8.59
N PHE A 572 -9.09 -18.73 -7.69
CA PHE A 572 -8.07 -17.79 -7.26
C PHE A 572 -6.73 -18.16 -7.92
N THR A 573 -6.06 -17.16 -8.51
CA THR A 573 -4.78 -17.34 -9.21
C THR A 573 -3.73 -16.44 -8.56
N LEU A 574 -2.63 -17.04 -8.13
CA LEU A 574 -1.47 -16.32 -7.59
C LEU A 574 -0.80 -15.48 -8.71
N GLU A 575 -0.42 -14.25 -8.40
CA GLU A 575 0.41 -13.41 -9.28
C GLU A 575 1.89 -13.77 -9.06
N GLU A 576 2.64 -13.94 -10.14
CA GLU A 576 3.86 -14.76 -10.17
C GLU A 576 5.18 -13.98 -10.03
N ASP A 577 6.16 -14.63 -9.41
CA ASP A 577 7.57 -14.40 -9.74
C ASP A 577 7.97 -15.18 -11.01
N TYR A 578 7.48 -16.40 -11.14
CA TYR A 578 7.72 -17.31 -12.27
C TYR A 578 6.66 -18.41 -12.36
N HIS A 579 6.61 -19.11 -13.49
CA HIS A 579 5.83 -20.34 -13.65
C HIS A 579 6.65 -21.60 -13.31
N PHE A 580 6.10 -22.49 -12.50
CA PHE A 580 6.61 -23.86 -12.27
C PHE A 580 5.59 -24.89 -12.79
N GLU A 581 6.01 -25.76 -13.71
CA GLU A 581 5.15 -26.75 -14.41
C GLU A 581 3.91 -26.17 -15.16
N GLY A 582 3.75 -24.84 -15.17
CA GLY A 582 2.60 -24.11 -15.73
C GLY A 582 1.85 -23.30 -14.66
N ASP A 583 2.01 -23.64 -13.38
CA ASP A 583 1.38 -22.93 -12.26
C ASP A 583 2.22 -21.69 -11.86
N PRO A 584 1.57 -20.55 -11.54
CA PRO A 584 2.22 -19.43 -10.86
C PRO A 584 2.87 -19.80 -9.51
N ALA A 585 4.08 -19.31 -9.29
CA ALA A 585 4.82 -19.45 -8.04
C ALA A 585 5.44 -18.11 -7.58
N VAL A 586 5.58 -17.92 -6.26
CA VAL A 586 6.30 -16.80 -5.62
C VAL A 586 7.46 -17.31 -4.77
N VAL A 587 8.55 -16.57 -4.68
CA VAL A 587 9.77 -16.98 -3.95
C VAL A 587 9.85 -16.31 -2.57
N ALA A 588 10.29 -17.06 -1.57
CA ALA A 588 10.81 -16.51 -0.31
C ALA A 588 12.07 -17.28 0.10
N GLY A 589 13.21 -16.58 0.09
CA GLY A 589 14.51 -17.16 0.41
C GLY A 589 14.86 -18.40 -0.41
N ALA A 590 14.95 -19.55 0.26
CA ALA A 590 15.29 -20.83 -0.36
C ALA A 590 14.08 -21.57 -1.01
N TYR A 591 12.85 -21.13 -0.75
CA TYR A 591 11.61 -21.85 -1.07
C TYR A 591 10.73 -21.11 -2.08
N ALA A 592 9.93 -21.86 -2.84
CA ALA A 592 8.93 -21.32 -3.75
C ALA A 592 7.53 -21.85 -3.44
N TYR A 593 6.56 -20.95 -3.29
CA TYR A 593 5.19 -21.26 -2.89
C TYR A 593 4.27 -21.21 -4.11
N ARG A 594 3.42 -22.23 -4.26
CA ARG A 594 2.29 -22.24 -5.21
C ARG A 594 0.97 -22.20 -4.44
N LEU A 595 -0.07 -21.69 -5.10
CA LEU A 595 -1.42 -21.61 -4.55
C LEU A 595 -2.25 -22.85 -4.90
N PHE A 596 -2.69 -23.59 -3.89
CA PHE A 596 -3.47 -24.81 -4.05
C PHE A 596 -4.87 -24.69 -3.44
N LYS A 597 -5.84 -25.32 -4.09
CA LYS A 597 -7.18 -25.54 -3.53
C LYS A 597 -7.26 -26.86 -2.77
N ASN A 598 -7.99 -26.82 -1.66
CA ASN A 598 -8.22 -27.86 -0.66
C ASN A 598 -7.01 -28.23 0.20
N GLY A 599 -7.27 -28.59 1.46
CA GLY A 599 -6.31 -29.15 2.41
C GLY A 599 -5.75 -30.52 1.98
N LYS A 600 -4.58 -30.89 2.51
CA LYS A 600 -4.06 -32.27 2.40
C LYS A 600 -4.85 -33.25 3.26
N THR A 601 -5.17 -32.80 4.48
CA THR A 601 -5.90 -33.55 5.50
C THR A 601 -7.37 -33.71 5.10
N THR A 602 -8.01 -32.61 4.70
CA THR A 602 -9.39 -32.56 4.19
C THR A 602 -9.39 -32.19 2.71
N LYS A 603 -9.26 -33.20 1.83
CA LYS A 603 -9.08 -33.04 0.36
C LYS A 603 -10.27 -32.44 -0.41
N ALA A 604 -11.23 -31.86 0.29
CA ALA A 604 -12.45 -31.25 -0.24
C ALA A 604 -13.02 -30.17 0.70
N ASP A 605 -12.19 -29.51 1.54
CA ASP A 605 -12.63 -28.39 2.40
C ASP A 605 -12.93 -27.11 1.62
N GLY A 606 -12.50 -26.98 0.35
CA GLY A 606 -12.79 -25.81 -0.51
C GLY A 606 -11.87 -24.60 -0.29
N ASP A 607 -11.11 -24.60 0.80
CA ASP A 607 -10.15 -23.59 1.22
C ASP A 607 -8.95 -23.46 0.25
N TRP A 608 -8.20 -22.35 0.34
CA TRP A 608 -7.01 -22.12 -0.49
C TRP A 608 -5.76 -21.82 0.34
N TYR A 609 -4.67 -22.48 -0.05
CA TYR A 609 -3.43 -22.60 0.72
C TYR A 609 -2.20 -22.30 -0.11
N LEU A 610 -1.26 -21.53 0.44
CA LEU A 610 0.10 -21.41 -0.13
C LEU A 610 0.95 -22.59 0.35
N ARG A 611 1.57 -23.35 -0.56
CA ARG A 611 2.44 -24.50 -0.24
C ARG A 611 3.79 -24.42 -0.93
N SER A 612 4.84 -24.71 -0.18
CA SER A 612 6.22 -24.85 -0.65
C SER A 612 6.59 -26.33 -0.84
N GLU A 613 5.83 -27.08 -1.64
CA GLU A 613 5.98 -28.54 -1.84
C GLU A 613 6.01 -28.94 -3.32
N LEU A 614 6.84 -29.94 -3.63
CA LEU A 614 6.75 -30.71 -4.88
C LEU A 614 5.54 -31.66 -4.86
N THR A 615 4.32 -31.11 -4.97
CA THR A 615 3.14 -31.93 -5.25
C THR A 615 3.31 -32.65 -6.61
N PRO A 616 3.09 -33.97 -6.72
CA PRO A 616 3.25 -34.67 -7.99
C PRO A 616 2.37 -34.11 -9.12
N CYS A 617 3.01 -33.69 -10.21
CA CYS A 617 2.40 -33.22 -11.44
C CYS A 617 1.45 -34.29 -12.04
N THR A 618 0.17 -33.96 -12.24
CA THR A 618 -0.87 -34.90 -12.72
C THR A 618 -1.32 -34.67 -14.17
N GLY A 619 -0.69 -33.74 -14.89
CA GLY A 619 -0.97 -33.45 -16.30
C GLY A 619 -0.35 -34.46 -17.29
N PRO A 620 -0.76 -34.43 -18.58
CA PRO A 620 -0.29 -35.38 -19.59
C PRO A 620 1.17 -35.19 -20.04
N ASN A 621 1.83 -34.09 -19.63
CA ASN A 621 3.22 -33.78 -19.96
C ASN A 621 4.20 -34.06 -18.81
N CYS A 622 3.71 -34.54 -17.66
CA CYS A 622 4.52 -34.80 -16.48
C CYS A 622 5.36 -36.09 -16.66
N ASN A 623 6.52 -36.16 -15.99
CA ASN A 623 7.32 -37.38 -15.93
C ASN A 623 6.50 -38.49 -15.22
N PRO A 624 6.23 -39.66 -15.85
CA PRO A 624 5.25 -40.65 -15.36
C PRO A 624 5.66 -41.43 -14.10
N ASN A 625 6.73 -41.03 -13.40
CA ASN A 625 7.15 -41.63 -12.14
C ASN A 625 7.13 -40.57 -11.01
N PRO A 626 6.07 -40.50 -10.20
CA PRO A 626 6.06 -39.71 -8.97
C PRO A 626 7.23 -40.12 -8.05
N PRO A 627 7.85 -39.20 -7.29
CA PRO A 627 8.98 -39.56 -6.40
C PRO A 627 8.66 -40.59 -5.31
N CYS A 628 7.37 -40.89 -5.11
CA CYS A 628 6.88 -41.81 -4.10
C CYS A 628 5.47 -42.33 -4.46
N THR A 629 5.17 -43.59 -4.14
CA THR A 629 3.81 -44.16 -4.13
C THR A 629 3.61 -45.06 -2.92
N GLY A 630 3.57 -44.46 -1.73
CA GLY A 630 3.40 -45.17 -0.45
C GLY A 630 2.97 -44.24 0.69
N PRO A 631 2.54 -44.79 1.84
CA PRO A 631 2.10 -44.01 3.00
C PRO A 631 3.24 -43.21 3.65
N ASP A 632 4.49 -43.63 3.44
CA ASP A 632 5.70 -43.01 4.02
C ASP A 632 6.27 -41.87 3.15
N CYS A 633 5.49 -41.31 2.22
CA CYS A 633 5.95 -40.18 1.41
C CYS A 633 5.94 -38.88 2.22
N ASN A 634 7.10 -38.58 2.82
CA ASN A 634 7.35 -37.28 3.42
C ASN A 634 7.40 -36.19 2.32
N PRO A 635 6.66 -35.06 2.45
CA PRO A 635 6.64 -34.00 1.44
C PRO A 635 8.04 -33.45 1.16
N LYS A 636 8.51 -33.56 -0.10
CA LYS A 636 9.75 -32.89 -0.54
C LYS A 636 9.47 -31.38 -0.69
N PRO A 637 10.22 -30.50 -0.01
CA PRO A 637 10.04 -29.05 -0.15
C PRO A 637 10.29 -28.60 -1.59
N HIS A 638 9.52 -27.64 -2.08
CA HIS A 638 9.77 -26.97 -3.36
C HIS A 638 10.73 -25.81 -3.14
N TYR A 639 11.99 -26.03 -3.48
CA TYR A 639 13.02 -25.00 -3.49
C TYR A 639 12.85 -24.05 -4.68
N GLN A 640 13.35 -22.83 -4.52
CA GLN A 640 13.29 -21.76 -5.53
C GLN A 640 14.17 -22.06 -6.77
N PRO A 641 13.87 -21.49 -7.96
CA PRO A 641 14.40 -21.97 -9.23
C PRO A 641 15.86 -21.59 -9.51
N GLY A 642 16.53 -20.87 -8.60
CA GLY A 642 17.97 -20.65 -8.59
C GLY A 642 18.77 -21.71 -7.82
N VAL A 643 18.16 -22.46 -6.89
CA VAL A 643 18.85 -23.44 -6.02
C VAL A 643 19.70 -24.48 -6.80
N PRO A 644 19.21 -25.10 -7.88
CA PRO A 644 20.03 -26.02 -8.70
C PRO A 644 21.28 -25.36 -9.29
N VAL A 645 21.23 -24.05 -9.55
CA VAL A 645 22.36 -23.28 -10.06
C VAL A 645 23.38 -23.05 -8.96
N TYR A 646 22.94 -22.61 -7.79
CA TYR A 646 23.82 -22.34 -6.64
C TYR A 646 24.52 -23.60 -6.13
N GLU A 647 23.79 -24.73 -6.02
CA GLU A 647 24.34 -26.00 -5.53
C GLU A 647 25.45 -26.53 -6.47
N ALA A 648 25.22 -26.47 -7.79
CA ALA A 648 26.20 -26.91 -8.80
C ALA A 648 27.38 -25.93 -9.00
N TYR A 649 27.20 -24.63 -8.76
CA TYR A 649 28.19 -23.57 -9.03
C TYR A 649 29.58 -23.86 -8.45
N SER A 650 29.66 -24.31 -7.20
CA SER A 650 30.93 -24.69 -6.55
C SER A 650 31.65 -25.84 -7.27
N GLN A 651 30.92 -26.82 -7.81
CA GLN A 651 31.48 -27.94 -8.57
C GLN A 651 31.93 -27.51 -9.97
N VAL A 652 31.28 -26.53 -10.60
CA VAL A 652 31.72 -25.93 -11.87
C VAL A 652 33.07 -25.23 -11.69
N LEU A 653 33.22 -24.42 -10.63
CA LEU A 653 34.50 -23.77 -10.30
C LEU A 653 35.60 -24.78 -9.99
N GLN A 654 35.29 -25.88 -9.29
CA GLN A 654 36.24 -26.97 -9.02
C GLN A 654 36.78 -27.65 -10.29
N GLN A 655 36.04 -27.67 -11.41
CA GLN A 655 36.59 -28.18 -12.67
C GLN A 655 37.60 -27.21 -13.32
N LEU A 656 37.41 -25.89 -13.15
CA LEU A 656 38.36 -24.88 -13.64
C LEU A 656 39.60 -24.72 -12.75
N ASN A 657 39.50 -25.02 -11.45
CA ASN A 657 40.62 -24.92 -10.52
C ASN A 657 41.48 -26.20 -10.46
N ALA A 658 41.07 -27.26 -11.16
CA ALA A 658 41.77 -28.53 -11.17
C ALA A 658 43.20 -28.42 -11.76
N VAL A 659 44.13 -29.14 -11.16
CA VAL A 659 45.54 -29.25 -11.59
C VAL A 659 45.77 -30.56 -12.33
N GLY A 660 46.49 -30.51 -13.44
CA GLY A 660 46.84 -31.68 -14.25
C GLY A 660 47.97 -32.53 -13.65
N THR A 661 48.44 -33.50 -14.43
CA THR A 661 49.71 -34.22 -14.15
C THR A 661 50.88 -33.58 -14.86
N LEU A 662 52.09 -33.84 -14.37
CA LEU A 662 53.36 -33.47 -15.01
C LEU A 662 53.38 -33.87 -16.49
N ARG A 663 52.89 -35.07 -16.82
CA ARG A 663 52.81 -35.61 -18.19
C ARG A 663 51.92 -34.76 -19.11
N GLN A 664 50.80 -34.25 -18.58
CA GLN A 664 49.85 -33.38 -19.28
C GLN A 664 50.32 -31.90 -19.33
N ARG A 665 51.23 -31.50 -18.42
CA ARG A 665 51.82 -30.15 -18.40
C ARG A 665 52.99 -29.98 -19.37
N VAL A 666 53.99 -30.87 -19.35
CA VAL A 666 55.26 -30.69 -20.09
C VAL A 666 55.51 -31.72 -21.20
N GLY A 667 54.60 -32.67 -21.43
CA GLY A 667 54.77 -33.75 -22.40
C GLY A 667 55.78 -34.79 -21.92
N ASN A 668 56.82 -35.07 -22.71
CA ASN A 668 57.91 -35.91 -22.22
C ASN A 668 58.68 -35.22 -21.07
N ARG A 669 58.85 -36.00 -20.00
CA ARG A 669 59.54 -35.67 -18.76
C ARG A 669 61.04 -35.50 -19.05
N TYR A 670 61.71 -34.66 -18.27
CA TYR A 670 63.14 -34.41 -18.45
C TYR A 670 63.93 -35.61 -17.88
N TRP A 671 64.48 -36.47 -18.76
CA TRP A 671 65.22 -37.67 -18.38
C TRP A 671 66.70 -37.58 -18.79
N SER A 672 67.58 -37.62 -17.82
CA SER A 672 69.01 -37.94 -17.94
C SER A 672 69.22 -39.47 -17.96
N GLY A 673 70.32 -39.93 -18.56
CA GLY A 673 70.75 -41.33 -18.46
C GLY A 673 69.81 -42.38 -19.08
N ALA A 674 69.57 -43.45 -18.32
CA ALA A 674 68.95 -44.68 -18.79
C ALA A 674 67.47 -44.52 -19.20
N ALA A 675 66.99 -45.44 -20.05
CA ALA A 675 65.63 -45.45 -20.60
C ALA A 675 65.26 -44.25 -21.53
N ASN A 676 66.24 -43.45 -21.97
CA ASN A 676 66.08 -42.62 -23.17
C ASN A 676 65.99 -43.52 -24.42
N PRO A 677 65.07 -43.23 -25.38
CA PRO A 677 65.01 -43.95 -26.66
C PRO A 677 66.35 -43.92 -27.40
N GLN A 678 66.79 -45.09 -27.87
CA GLN A 678 68.06 -45.24 -28.58
C GLN A 678 68.00 -44.65 -29.99
N LEU A 679 69.17 -44.28 -30.53
CA LEU A 679 69.30 -43.84 -31.92
C LEU A 679 69.24 -45.02 -32.88
N ASN A 680 68.22 -45.03 -33.74
CA ASN A 680 68.16 -45.88 -34.92
C ASN A 680 68.91 -45.21 -36.09
N GLU A 681 70.09 -45.73 -36.43
CA GLU A 681 70.90 -45.30 -37.59
C GLU A 681 71.21 -46.49 -38.52
N GLY A 682 70.79 -46.38 -39.79
CA GLY A 682 71.26 -47.23 -40.91
C GLY A 682 70.25 -48.25 -41.48
N ASP A 683 70.36 -48.51 -42.79
CA ASP A 683 69.55 -49.47 -43.56
C ASP A 683 69.96 -50.95 -43.31
N GLY A 684 70.16 -51.35 -42.04
CA GLY A 684 70.62 -52.69 -41.69
C GLY A 684 70.41 -53.05 -40.21
N PRO A 685 70.36 -54.35 -39.87
CA PRO A 685 70.00 -54.78 -38.52
C PRO A 685 71.15 -54.61 -37.51
N GLY A 686 71.00 -53.64 -36.60
CA GLY A 686 71.49 -53.82 -35.22
C GLY A 686 72.77 -53.09 -34.78
N THR A 687 73.07 -51.88 -35.26
CA THR A 687 74.07 -51.01 -34.62
C THR A 687 73.40 -49.91 -33.78
N THR A 688 72.88 -50.29 -32.61
CA THR A 688 72.35 -49.34 -31.62
C THR A 688 73.48 -48.52 -31.01
N VAL A 689 73.51 -47.21 -31.27
CA VAL A 689 74.43 -46.28 -30.62
C VAL A 689 73.68 -45.56 -29.51
N ALA A 690 74.25 -45.54 -28.29
CA ALA A 690 73.70 -44.75 -27.20
C ALA A 690 73.65 -43.27 -27.64
N PRO A 691 72.56 -42.53 -27.36
CA PRO A 691 72.50 -41.12 -27.72
C PRO A 691 73.70 -40.40 -27.07
N PRO A 692 74.45 -39.58 -27.84
CA PRO A 692 75.63 -38.92 -27.31
C PRO A 692 75.24 -38.05 -26.11
N GLU A 693 76.07 -38.07 -25.07
CA GLU A 693 75.89 -37.20 -23.91
C GLU A 693 75.70 -35.76 -24.39
N ALA A 694 74.59 -35.15 -23.96
CA ALA A 694 74.30 -33.78 -24.30
C ALA A 694 75.40 -32.90 -23.70
N THR A 695 76.06 -32.07 -24.53
CA THR A 695 77.10 -31.17 -24.03
C THR A 695 76.53 -30.26 -22.93
N PRO A 696 77.32 -29.83 -21.92
CA PRO A 696 76.78 -29.18 -20.72
C PRO A 696 75.91 -27.93 -20.98
N GLU A 697 76.07 -27.28 -22.13
CA GLU A 697 75.24 -26.15 -22.59
C GLU A 697 73.77 -26.52 -22.88
N ILE A 698 73.43 -27.81 -22.99
CA ILE A 698 72.09 -28.30 -23.33
C ILE A 698 71.20 -28.48 -22.08
N ALA A 699 71.79 -28.67 -20.90
CA ALA A 699 71.05 -28.88 -19.64
C ALA A 699 70.47 -27.58 -19.04
N SER A 700 71.15 -26.44 -19.24
CA SER A 700 70.81 -25.16 -18.59
C SER A 700 69.78 -24.30 -19.34
N ALA A 701 69.15 -24.81 -20.39
CA ALA A 701 68.29 -24.01 -21.26
C ALA A 701 66.88 -23.80 -20.69
N ALA A 702 66.35 -22.58 -20.79
CA ALA A 702 64.98 -22.29 -20.42
C ALA A 702 64.00 -22.80 -21.50
N ASN A 703 62.89 -23.38 -21.05
CA ASN A 703 61.84 -23.88 -21.94
C ASN A 703 60.59 -23.01 -21.79
N ILE A 704 60.16 -22.39 -22.88
CA ILE A 704 58.86 -21.71 -22.96
C ILE A 704 57.87 -22.70 -23.54
N TRP A 705 56.72 -22.87 -22.90
CA TRP A 705 55.65 -23.73 -23.39
C TRP A 705 54.28 -23.07 -23.31
N GLY A 706 53.35 -23.55 -24.13
CA GLY A 706 51.95 -23.18 -24.10
C GLY A 706 51.08 -24.39 -24.44
N ARG A 707 49.99 -24.58 -23.69
CA ARG A 707 49.06 -25.70 -23.87
C ARG A 707 47.60 -25.22 -23.83
N ILE A 708 46.77 -25.86 -24.64
CA ILE A 708 45.32 -25.70 -24.65
C ILE A 708 44.73 -26.98 -24.08
N GLU A 709 43.78 -26.84 -23.17
CA GLU A 709 43.01 -27.93 -22.58
C GLU A 709 41.53 -27.77 -22.93
N SER A 710 40.85 -28.88 -23.18
CA SER A 710 39.40 -28.93 -23.20
C SER A 710 38.89 -30.16 -22.47
N ALA A 711 37.74 -30.03 -21.81
CA ALA A 711 37.04 -31.17 -21.26
C ALA A 711 35.52 -30.98 -21.33
N HIS A 712 34.82 -32.11 -21.42
CA HIS A 712 33.37 -32.20 -21.30
C HIS A 712 33.06 -33.22 -20.21
N GLY A 713 32.28 -32.83 -19.20
CA GLY A 713 31.86 -33.72 -18.12
C GLY A 713 30.34 -33.74 -17.94
N ARG A 714 29.78 -34.93 -17.76
CA ARG A 714 28.43 -35.15 -17.21
C ARG A 714 28.58 -35.70 -15.80
N PHE A 715 27.88 -35.07 -14.86
CA PHE A 715 27.93 -35.41 -13.45
C PHE A 715 26.52 -35.69 -12.94
N GLU A 716 26.31 -36.91 -12.47
CA GLU A 716 25.14 -37.33 -11.70
C GLU A 716 25.65 -37.61 -10.27
N PRO A 717 25.46 -36.67 -9.32
CA PRO A 717 26.05 -36.78 -7.99
C PRO A 717 25.38 -37.88 -7.14
N ASN A 718 26.19 -38.71 -6.47
CA ASN A 718 25.76 -39.66 -5.43
C ASN A 718 24.83 -39.00 -4.38
N TYR A 719 25.06 -37.72 -4.05
CA TYR A 719 24.15 -36.93 -3.24
C TYR A 719 23.97 -35.51 -3.78
N SER A 720 22.73 -35.01 -3.74
CA SER A 720 22.36 -33.60 -3.93
C SER A 720 21.16 -33.28 -3.04
N THR A 721 21.12 -32.10 -2.42
CA THR A 721 19.97 -31.66 -1.60
C THR A 721 18.76 -31.31 -2.47
N SER A 722 18.99 -30.84 -3.71
CA SER A 722 17.96 -30.44 -4.66
C SER A 722 17.76 -31.43 -5.83
N ASP A 723 18.24 -32.67 -5.73
CA ASP A 723 18.29 -33.68 -6.80
C ASP A 723 18.96 -33.17 -8.11
N THR A 724 19.98 -32.31 -7.98
CA THR A 724 20.62 -31.62 -9.10
C THR A 724 21.69 -32.46 -9.80
N ARG A 725 21.61 -32.51 -11.13
CA ARG A 725 22.64 -33.01 -12.05
C ARG A 725 23.11 -31.90 -12.99
N PHE A 726 24.34 -31.98 -13.48
CA PHE A 726 24.91 -30.96 -14.36
C PHE A 726 25.85 -31.51 -15.43
N ASN A 727 25.93 -30.78 -16.54
CA ASN A 727 26.93 -30.96 -17.59
C ASN A 727 27.81 -29.71 -17.63
N VAL A 728 29.09 -29.86 -17.91
CA VAL A 728 30.03 -28.73 -18.00
C VAL A 728 31.03 -28.94 -19.13
N ASN A 729 31.25 -27.89 -19.92
CA ASN A 729 32.32 -27.81 -20.91
C ASN A 729 33.35 -26.80 -20.41
N THR A 730 34.61 -27.22 -20.27
CA THR A 730 35.72 -26.36 -19.83
C THR A 730 36.74 -26.19 -20.96
N TYR A 731 37.24 -24.97 -21.13
CA TYR A 731 38.31 -24.62 -22.07
C TYR A 731 39.39 -23.87 -21.30
N GLY A 732 40.63 -24.36 -21.37
CA GLY A 732 41.79 -23.79 -20.69
C GLY A 732 42.88 -23.40 -21.67
N MET A 733 43.63 -22.34 -21.35
CA MET A 733 44.88 -21.97 -21.99
C MET A 733 45.90 -21.66 -20.89
N GLU A 734 47.03 -22.35 -20.90
CA GLU A 734 48.13 -22.12 -19.95
C GLU A 734 49.43 -21.91 -20.72
N ALA A 735 50.22 -20.92 -20.30
CA ALA A 735 51.58 -20.70 -20.79
C ALA A 735 52.56 -20.70 -19.62
N GLY A 736 53.74 -21.26 -19.83
CA GLY A 736 54.74 -21.45 -18.78
C GLY A 736 56.18 -21.27 -19.23
N LEU A 737 57.03 -21.03 -18.24
CA LEU A 737 58.49 -20.97 -18.35
C LEU A 737 59.07 -21.97 -17.35
N ASP A 738 59.74 -23.02 -17.85
CA ASP A 738 60.53 -23.97 -17.04
C ASP A 738 62.02 -23.59 -17.11
N GLY A 739 62.76 -23.74 -16.01
CA GLY A 739 64.22 -23.62 -15.98
C GLY A 739 64.87 -24.50 -14.90
N GLN A 740 66.08 -24.98 -15.15
CA GLN A 740 66.84 -25.76 -14.18
C GLN A 740 67.35 -24.85 -13.04
N LEU A 741 66.98 -25.17 -11.80
CA LEU A 741 67.38 -24.44 -10.59
C LEU A 741 68.58 -25.08 -9.88
N TYR A 742 68.73 -26.40 -9.98
CA TYR A 742 69.79 -27.16 -9.30
C TYR A 742 70.08 -28.47 -10.03
N GLU A 743 71.30 -28.99 -9.89
CA GLU A 743 71.79 -30.23 -10.50
C GLU A 743 72.82 -30.89 -9.57
N SER A 744 72.87 -32.22 -9.56
CA SER A 744 73.70 -33.03 -8.65
C SER A 744 73.98 -34.42 -9.23
N GLU A 745 74.91 -35.17 -8.62
CA GLU A 745 75.22 -36.57 -8.97
C GLU A 745 74.04 -37.56 -8.77
N THR A 746 72.90 -37.09 -8.28
CA THR A 746 71.70 -37.91 -8.06
C THR A 746 70.42 -37.29 -8.65
N GLY A 747 70.55 -36.27 -9.50
CA GLY A 747 69.42 -35.69 -10.24
C GLY A 747 69.39 -34.16 -10.27
N SER A 748 68.38 -33.64 -10.98
CA SER A 748 68.18 -32.21 -11.21
C SER A 748 66.82 -31.70 -10.71
N VAL A 749 66.73 -30.39 -10.50
CA VAL A 749 65.51 -29.69 -10.09
C VAL A 749 65.15 -28.65 -11.15
N ILE A 750 63.96 -28.81 -11.72
CA ILE A 750 63.33 -27.83 -12.62
C ILE A 750 62.31 -27.02 -11.82
N GLY A 751 62.41 -25.69 -11.87
CA GLY A 751 61.38 -24.80 -11.37
C GLY A 751 60.66 -24.13 -12.53
N GLY A 752 59.39 -23.78 -12.36
CA GLY A 752 58.65 -23.06 -13.38
C GLY A 752 57.61 -22.09 -12.82
N LEU A 753 57.21 -21.16 -13.69
CA LEU A 753 56.13 -20.21 -13.48
C LEU A 753 55.14 -20.32 -14.63
N THR A 754 53.84 -20.28 -14.32
CA THR A 754 52.77 -20.38 -15.32
C THR A 754 51.74 -19.27 -15.16
N VAL A 755 51.05 -18.97 -16.26
CA VAL A 755 49.89 -18.08 -16.32
C VAL A 755 48.78 -18.79 -17.07
N HIS A 756 47.55 -18.72 -16.56
CA HIS A 756 46.42 -19.45 -17.12
C HIS A 756 45.17 -18.60 -17.29
N TYR A 757 44.36 -18.99 -18.27
CA TYR A 757 42.99 -18.55 -18.47
C TYR A 757 42.10 -19.79 -18.62
N GLY A 758 40.94 -19.78 -17.96
CA GLY A 758 39.92 -20.82 -18.05
C GLY A 758 38.54 -20.23 -18.29
N TYR A 759 37.73 -20.92 -19.08
CA TYR A 759 36.30 -20.64 -19.24
C TYR A 759 35.50 -21.94 -19.15
N ALA A 760 34.43 -21.93 -18.36
CA ALA A 760 33.49 -23.03 -18.26
C ALA A 760 32.08 -22.54 -18.59
N LYS A 761 31.34 -23.35 -19.35
CA LYS A 761 29.90 -23.21 -19.50
C LYS A 761 29.22 -24.50 -19.04
N ALA A 762 28.37 -24.36 -18.03
CA ALA A 762 27.63 -25.46 -17.44
C ALA A 762 26.12 -25.29 -17.63
N THR A 763 25.41 -26.40 -17.79
CA THR A 763 23.95 -26.49 -17.76
C THR A 763 23.53 -27.50 -16.69
N MET A 764 22.57 -27.12 -15.86
CA MET A 764 22.11 -27.89 -14.72
C MET A 764 20.59 -27.96 -14.68
N GLY A 765 20.08 -29.02 -14.06
CA GLY A 765 18.64 -29.15 -13.86
C GLY A 765 18.29 -30.18 -12.80
N SER A 766 17.18 -29.92 -12.12
CA SER A 766 16.57 -30.82 -11.17
C SER A 766 15.03 -30.71 -11.23
N VAL A 767 14.36 -31.33 -10.27
CA VAL A 767 12.91 -31.19 -10.05
C VAL A 767 12.47 -29.78 -9.62
N HIS A 768 13.39 -28.88 -9.26
CA HIS A 768 13.08 -27.49 -8.87
C HIS A 768 13.24 -26.45 -9.98
N GLY A 769 14.02 -26.77 -11.02
CA GLY A 769 14.28 -25.85 -12.11
C GLY A 769 15.49 -26.24 -12.95
N GLN A 770 15.77 -25.39 -13.95
CA GLN A 770 16.90 -25.50 -14.87
C GLN A 770 17.60 -24.15 -14.99
N GLY A 771 18.90 -24.18 -15.29
CA GLY A 771 19.70 -22.98 -15.43
C GLY A 771 21.11 -23.24 -15.96
N SER A 772 21.89 -22.17 -15.99
CA SER A 772 23.28 -22.19 -16.46
C SER A 772 24.21 -21.37 -15.57
N VAL A 773 25.49 -21.75 -15.61
CA VAL A 773 26.62 -21.00 -15.05
C VAL A 773 27.62 -20.79 -16.17
N GLU A 774 28.01 -19.54 -16.40
CA GLU A 774 29.20 -19.21 -17.19
C GLU A 774 30.27 -18.68 -16.24
N ALA A 775 31.42 -19.34 -16.21
CA ALA A 775 32.52 -19.01 -15.31
C ALA A 775 33.76 -18.70 -16.14
N SER A 776 34.32 -17.51 -15.97
CA SER A 776 35.63 -17.14 -16.52
C SER A 776 36.63 -17.02 -15.39
N GLY A 777 37.89 -17.36 -15.62
CA GLY A 777 38.94 -17.22 -14.63
C GLY A 777 40.32 -17.01 -15.23
N TYR A 778 41.16 -16.28 -14.52
CA TYR A 778 42.55 -16.04 -14.87
C TYR A 778 43.42 -16.23 -13.63
N GLY A 779 44.67 -16.65 -13.82
CA GLY A 779 45.51 -16.99 -12.68
C GLY A 779 46.99 -17.13 -13.00
N VAL A 780 47.71 -17.48 -11.95
CA VAL A 780 49.16 -17.70 -11.95
C VAL A 780 49.49 -18.97 -11.19
N GLY A 781 50.55 -19.66 -11.62
CA GLY A 781 51.03 -20.90 -11.03
C GLY A 781 52.54 -20.94 -10.86
N GLY A 782 52.98 -21.83 -9.99
CA GLY A 782 54.39 -22.18 -9.76
C GLY A 782 54.56 -23.69 -9.70
N THR A 783 55.68 -24.18 -10.22
CA THR A 783 56.00 -25.61 -10.31
C THR A 783 57.41 -25.89 -9.82
N LEU A 784 57.62 -27.06 -9.23
CA LEU A 784 58.92 -27.53 -8.78
C LEU A 784 59.01 -29.06 -8.98
N THR A 785 59.75 -29.49 -9.99
CA THR A 785 59.95 -30.90 -10.32
C THR A 785 61.37 -31.32 -10.03
N TRP A 786 61.55 -32.34 -9.19
CA TRP A 786 62.82 -33.08 -9.07
C TRP A 786 62.79 -34.33 -9.93
N TYR A 787 63.88 -34.58 -10.67
CA TYR A 787 64.11 -35.79 -11.46
C TYR A 787 65.39 -36.46 -10.96
N GLY A 788 65.30 -37.73 -10.57
CA GLY A 788 66.45 -38.57 -10.22
C GLY A 788 66.92 -39.40 -11.41
N ASP A 789 68.24 -39.55 -11.58
CA ASP A 789 68.86 -40.33 -12.66
C ASP A 789 68.53 -41.85 -12.61
N ASP A 790 67.94 -42.31 -11.51
CA ASP A 790 67.44 -43.68 -11.34
C ASP A 790 66.02 -43.89 -11.93
N GLY A 791 65.42 -42.85 -12.51
CA GLY A 791 64.08 -42.85 -13.11
C GLY A 791 62.95 -42.43 -12.17
N ILE A 792 63.23 -42.02 -10.93
CA ILE A 792 62.23 -41.41 -10.04
C ILE A 792 61.99 -39.94 -10.44
N TYR A 793 60.77 -39.45 -10.26
CA TYR A 793 60.48 -38.01 -10.22
C TYR A 793 59.50 -37.67 -9.10
N VAL A 794 59.54 -36.42 -8.65
CA VAL A 794 58.56 -35.80 -7.76
C VAL A 794 58.24 -34.40 -8.30
N ASP A 795 56.98 -34.12 -8.58
CA ASP A 795 56.48 -32.83 -9.06
C ASP A 795 55.54 -32.20 -8.04
N ALA A 796 55.81 -30.95 -7.68
CA ALA A 796 54.90 -30.11 -6.93
C ALA A 796 54.38 -28.97 -7.82
N GLN A 797 53.07 -28.72 -7.78
CA GLN A 797 52.43 -27.57 -8.44
C GLN A 797 51.56 -26.82 -7.42
N ALA A 798 51.52 -25.50 -7.52
CA ALA A 798 50.55 -24.66 -6.83
C ALA A 798 50.06 -23.55 -7.77
N GLN A 799 48.76 -23.24 -7.75
CA GLN A 799 48.16 -22.19 -8.57
C GLN A 799 47.09 -21.42 -7.81
N THR A 800 46.87 -20.16 -8.22
CA THR A 800 45.80 -19.29 -7.72
C THR A 800 45.03 -18.70 -8.91
N THR A 801 43.70 -18.70 -8.82
CA THR A 801 42.79 -18.28 -9.89
C THR A 801 41.77 -17.28 -9.34
N TRP A 802 41.61 -16.15 -10.02
CA TRP A 802 40.49 -15.22 -9.81
C TRP A 802 39.40 -15.54 -10.83
N TYR A 803 38.15 -15.54 -10.39
CA TYR A 803 36.98 -15.90 -11.19
C TYR A 803 36.00 -14.74 -11.31
N LYS A 804 35.30 -14.66 -12.44
CA LYS A 804 34.13 -13.83 -12.66
C LYS A 804 33.05 -14.64 -13.36
N ASN A 805 31.84 -14.65 -12.81
CA ASN A 805 30.84 -15.69 -13.08
C ASN A 805 29.42 -15.14 -13.22
N ASP A 806 28.69 -15.63 -14.21
CA ASP A 806 27.32 -15.24 -14.52
C ASP A 806 26.40 -16.45 -14.27
N LEU A 807 25.31 -16.24 -13.52
CA LEU A 807 24.40 -17.29 -13.07
C LEU A 807 22.97 -16.99 -13.54
N GLN A 808 22.34 -17.92 -14.25
CA GLN A 808 21.00 -17.73 -14.84
C GLN A 808 20.05 -18.88 -14.49
N SER A 809 18.80 -18.57 -14.13
CA SER A 809 17.70 -19.55 -14.08
C SER A 809 16.85 -19.44 -15.34
N ASP A 810 16.82 -20.52 -16.12
CA ASP A 810 16.01 -20.63 -17.34
C ASP A 810 14.53 -20.89 -17.01
N THR A 811 14.26 -21.54 -15.86
CA THR A 811 12.92 -21.72 -15.31
C THR A 811 12.29 -20.39 -14.91
N ALA A 812 13.04 -19.49 -14.26
CA ALA A 812 12.56 -18.14 -13.94
C ALA A 812 12.69 -17.15 -15.12
N ARG A 813 13.54 -17.46 -16.11
CA ARG A 813 13.96 -16.54 -17.19
C ARG A 813 14.59 -15.25 -16.66
N ARG A 814 15.36 -15.35 -15.57
CA ARG A 814 16.04 -14.22 -14.93
C ARG A 814 17.53 -14.54 -14.71
N MET A 815 18.36 -13.51 -14.81
CA MET A 815 19.71 -13.55 -14.26
C MET A 815 19.61 -13.59 -12.73
N LEU A 816 20.39 -14.47 -12.10
CA LEU A 816 20.46 -14.66 -10.65
C LEU A 816 21.60 -13.81 -10.06
N ALA A 817 22.74 -13.79 -10.74
CA ALA A 817 23.86 -12.90 -10.49
C ALA A 817 24.60 -12.61 -11.81
N ASP A 818 25.05 -11.37 -12.00
CA ASP A 818 25.82 -10.89 -13.16
C ASP A 818 27.23 -10.54 -12.66
N GLY A 819 28.24 -11.21 -13.18
CA GLY A 819 29.62 -10.90 -12.90
C GLY A 819 30.09 -11.15 -11.46
N ASN A 820 29.57 -12.17 -10.79
CA ASN A 820 29.94 -12.52 -9.42
C ASN A 820 31.40 -12.93 -9.32
N ASP A 821 32.18 -12.23 -8.51
CA ASP A 821 33.60 -12.52 -8.30
C ASP A 821 33.82 -13.79 -7.45
N GLY A 822 35.04 -14.32 -7.52
CA GLY A 822 35.48 -15.44 -6.69
C GLY A 822 36.99 -15.68 -6.77
N PHE A 823 37.50 -16.51 -5.87
CA PHE A 823 38.91 -16.87 -5.78
C PHE A 823 39.08 -18.36 -5.48
N GLY A 824 40.05 -18.98 -6.14
CA GLY A 824 40.43 -20.37 -5.90
C GLY A 824 41.94 -20.55 -5.82
N TYR A 825 42.34 -21.61 -5.13
CA TYR A 825 43.73 -22.08 -5.09
C TYR A 825 43.75 -23.60 -5.19
N ALA A 826 44.77 -24.14 -5.85
CA ALA A 826 44.98 -25.57 -5.95
C ALA A 826 46.46 -25.92 -5.79
N MET A 827 46.72 -27.10 -5.25
CA MET A 827 48.05 -27.64 -5.01
C MET A 827 48.06 -29.13 -5.37
N SER A 828 49.16 -29.63 -5.92
CA SER A 828 49.37 -31.06 -6.11
C SER A 828 50.80 -31.50 -5.83
N LEU A 829 50.93 -32.78 -5.51
CA LEU A 829 52.17 -33.51 -5.42
C LEU A 829 52.02 -34.82 -6.20
N GLU A 830 52.71 -34.95 -7.33
CA GLU A 830 52.83 -36.18 -8.14
C GLU A 830 54.20 -36.81 -7.90
N ALA A 831 54.26 -38.14 -7.82
CA ALA A 831 55.50 -38.89 -7.80
C ALA A 831 55.37 -40.17 -8.61
N GLY A 832 56.45 -40.62 -9.24
CA GLY A 832 56.45 -41.87 -9.99
C GLY A 832 57.85 -42.35 -10.30
N LYS A 833 57.95 -43.56 -10.87
CA LYS A 833 59.23 -44.15 -11.27
C LYS A 833 59.11 -44.82 -12.64
N ARG A 834 59.95 -44.42 -13.59
CA ARG A 834 60.06 -45.04 -14.92
C ARG A 834 60.92 -46.31 -14.82
N PHE A 835 60.44 -47.40 -15.39
CA PHE A 835 61.15 -48.67 -15.51
C PHE A 835 61.30 -49.01 -16.99
N ALA A 836 62.53 -49.31 -17.45
CA ALA A 836 62.74 -49.87 -18.78
C ALA A 836 62.36 -51.35 -18.81
N ILE A 837 61.66 -51.77 -19.86
CA ILE A 837 61.47 -53.19 -20.21
C ILE A 837 62.54 -53.58 -21.24
N ASP A 838 62.69 -52.74 -22.27
CA ASP A 838 63.66 -52.88 -23.36
C ASP A 838 64.10 -51.46 -23.81
N PRO A 839 64.94 -51.30 -24.86
CA PRO A 839 65.43 -49.99 -25.30
C PRO A 839 64.37 -48.99 -25.81
N ASN A 840 63.14 -49.44 -26.06
CA ASN A 840 62.04 -48.65 -26.62
C ASN A 840 60.79 -48.63 -25.71
N TRP A 841 60.52 -49.71 -24.96
CA TRP A 841 59.39 -49.83 -24.04
C TRP A 841 59.75 -49.54 -22.59
N THR A 842 58.93 -48.70 -21.96
CA THR A 842 59.01 -48.39 -20.52
C THR A 842 57.64 -48.39 -19.85
N ILE A 843 57.58 -48.67 -18.56
CA ILE A 843 56.36 -48.54 -17.74
C ILE A 843 56.61 -47.53 -16.62
N THR A 844 55.62 -46.67 -16.34
CA THR A 844 55.69 -45.69 -15.24
C THR A 844 54.47 -45.82 -14.31
N PRO A 845 54.57 -46.54 -13.18
CA PRO A 845 53.69 -46.30 -12.04
C PRO A 845 53.86 -44.88 -11.51
N GLN A 846 52.74 -44.23 -11.23
CA GLN A 846 52.67 -42.87 -10.70
C GLN A 846 51.53 -42.73 -9.70
N ALA A 847 51.69 -41.84 -8.72
CA ALA A 847 50.67 -41.47 -7.75
C ALA A 847 50.64 -39.95 -7.62
N GLN A 848 49.46 -39.37 -7.47
CA GLN A 848 49.26 -37.94 -7.27
C GLN A 848 48.27 -37.73 -6.12
N ILE A 849 48.53 -36.71 -5.30
CA ILE A 849 47.51 -36.10 -4.43
C ILE A 849 47.33 -34.64 -4.85
N SER A 850 46.09 -34.19 -4.98
CA SER A 850 45.75 -32.81 -5.28
C SER A 850 44.66 -32.29 -4.36
N TRP A 851 44.82 -31.04 -3.93
CA TRP A 851 43.87 -30.31 -3.09
C TRP A 851 43.48 -29.01 -3.81
N SER A 852 42.20 -28.65 -3.72
CA SER A 852 41.66 -27.47 -4.39
C SER A 852 40.53 -26.89 -3.55
N SER A 853 40.52 -25.57 -3.34
CA SER A 853 39.39 -24.84 -2.77
C SER A 853 39.01 -23.68 -3.67
N VAL A 854 37.71 -23.43 -3.78
CA VAL A 854 37.12 -22.33 -4.56
C VAL A 854 36.06 -21.65 -3.72
N LYS A 855 36.09 -20.32 -3.65
CA LYS A 855 35.08 -19.54 -2.93
C LYS A 855 34.60 -18.40 -3.80
N PHE A 856 33.29 -18.26 -3.91
CA PHE A 856 32.65 -17.12 -4.56
C PHE A 856 32.19 -16.13 -3.51
N ASP A 857 32.23 -14.84 -3.85
CA ASP A 857 31.73 -13.78 -2.97
C ASP A 857 30.20 -13.87 -2.86
N GLY A 858 29.68 -13.65 -1.65
CA GLY A 858 28.26 -13.81 -1.35
C GLY A 858 27.41 -12.67 -1.93
N PHE A 859 26.26 -13.01 -2.49
CA PHE A 859 25.38 -12.09 -3.21
C PHE A 859 23.92 -12.17 -2.73
N GLU A 860 23.09 -11.22 -3.18
CA GLU A 860 21.63 -11.27 -3.08
C GLU A 860 21.07 -11.52 -4.50
N ASP A 861 20.18 -12.50 -4.66
CA ASP A 861 19.63 -12.86 -5.97
C ASP A 861 18.48 -11.95 -6.45
N THR A 862 17.96 -12.20 -7.65
CA THR A 862 16.83 -11.45 -8.22
C THR A 862 15.54 -11.48 -7.37
N PHE A 863 15.33 -12.53 -6.58
CA PHE A 863 14.19 -12.66 -5.67
C PHE A 863 14.45 -11.95 -4.34
N GLY A 864 15.72 -11.82 -3.96
CA GLY A 864 16.22 -11.20 -2.73
C GLY A 864 16.62 -12.21 -1.67
N ALA A 865 17.09 -13.39 -2.08
CA ALA A 865 17.69 -14.39 -1.21
C ALA A 865 19.22 -14.25 -1.20
N SER A 866 19.82 -14.28 -0.01
CA SER A 866 21.28 -14.26 0.15
C SER A 866 21.90 -15.62 -0.16
N VAL A 867 22.89 -15.67 -1.06
CA VAL A 867 23.60 -16.89 -1.46
C VAL A 867 25.06 -16.78 -1.04
N LYS A 868 25.58 -17.78 -0.30
CA LYS A 868 26.92 -17.76 0.29
C LYS A 868 27.63 -19.13 0.26
N THR A 869 28.96 -19.11 0.12
CA THR A 869 29.83 -20.30 0.16
C THR A 869 29.99 -20.83 1.60
N ASP A 870 30.00 -22.15 1.81
CA ASP A 870 30.32 -22.80 3.10
C ASP A 870 31.57 -23.74 3.00
N GLU A 871 31.37 -25.05 2.81
CA GLU A 871 32.42 -26.04 2.57
C GLU A 871 32.62 -26.28 1.06
N THR A 872 33.77 -25.98 0.47
CA THR A 872 33.99 -26.13 -1.00
C THR A 872 35.33 -26.74 -1.39
N ASP A 873 35.95 -27.48 -0.47
CA ASP A 873 37.24 -28.15 -0.69
C ASP A 873 37.09 -29.49 -1.45
N SER A 874 38.08 -29.81 -2.28
CA SER A 874 38.29 -31.10 -2.95
C SER A 874 39.67 -31.62 -2.59
N LEU A 875 39.81 -32.93 -2.34
CA LEU A 875 41.07 -33.59 -2.01
C LEU A 875 41.11 -34.95 -2.73
N LYS A 876 41.75 -34.98 -3.90
CA LYS A 876 41.77 -36.16 -4.77
C LYS A 876 43.10 -36.89 -4.67
N GLY A 877 43.03 -38.21 -4.46
CA GLY A 877 44.16 -39.11 -4.74
C GLY A 877 43.97 -39.76 -6.11
N ARG A 878 45.05 -39.91 -6.87
CA ARG A 878 45.11 -40.63 -8.15
C ARG A 878 46.26 -41.62 -8.13
N LEU A 879 45.99 -42.86 -8.52
CA LEU A 879 46.99 -43.85 -8.89
C LEU A 879 46.94 -44.02 -10.42
N GLY A 880 48.09 -44.12 -11.06
CA GLY A 880 48.20 -44.26 -12.51
C GLY A 880 49.32 -45.20 -12.92
N LEU A 881 49.16 -45.80 -14.10
CA LEU A 881 50.16 -46.68 -14.71
C LEU A 881 50.22 -46.38 -16.22
N SER A 882 51.32 -45.80 -16.68
CA SER A 882 51.58 -45.67 -18.12
C SER A 882 52.41 -46.82 -18.66
N ALA A 883 52.16 -47.17 -19.92
CA ALA A 883 53.05 -47.94 -20.77
C ALA A 883 53.41 -47.06 -21.98
N ASP A 884 54.70 -46.79 -22.15
CA ASP A 884 55.24 -45.81 -23.07
C ASP A 884 56.19 -46.50 -24.06
N TYR A 885 56.02 -46.25 -25.36
CA TYR A 885 56.93 -46.66 -26.43
C TYR A 885 57.60 -45.42 -27.03
N GLY A 886 58.93 -45.43 -27.17
CA GLY A 886 59.69 -44.31 -27.72
C GLY A 886 60.75 -44.73 -28.74
N GLU A 887 61.04 -43.83 -29.69
CA GLU A 887 62.03 -44.01 -30.74
C GLU A 887 62.74 -42.68 -31.06
N ALA A 888 64.03 -42.75 -31.44
CA ALA A 888 64.84 -41.60 -31.83
C ALA A 888 65.62 -41.88 -33.12
N TRP A 889 65.70 -40.89 -34.00
CA TRP A 889 66.39 -40.98 -35.29
C TRP A 889 66.96 -39.61 -35.71
N ARG A 890 67.75 -39.60 -36.79
CA ARG A 890 68.19 -38.36 -37.45
C ARG A 890 67.32 -38.03 -38.66
N ASP A 891 66.93 -36.76 -38.80
CA ASP A 891 66.20 -36.30 -39.98
C ASP A 891 67.12 -36.15 -41.22
N SER A 892 66.56 -35.72 -42.35
CA SER A 892 67.30 -35.50 -43.61
C SER A 892 68.31 -34.36 -43.58
N LYS A 893 68.46 -33.66 -42.45
CA LYS A 893 69.50 -32.65 -42.16
C LYS A 893 70.50 -33.13 -41.09
N GLY A 894 70.34 -34.37 -40.60
CA GLY A 894 71.15 -34.95 -39.52
C GLY A 894 70.69 -34.59 -38.11
N GLN A 895 69.60 -33.83 -37.95
CA GLN A 895 69.11 -33.34 -36.67
C GLN A 895 68.36 -34.43 -35.89
N LEU A 896 68.55 -34.47 -34.57
CA LEU A 896 67.87 -35.43 -33.70
C LEU A 896 66.36 -35.14 -33.68
N THR A 897 65.59 -36.18 -33.96
CA THR A 897 64.13 -36.25 -33.83
C THR A 897 63.78 -37.40 -32.88
N LYS A 898 62.76 -37.22 -32.03
CA LYS A 898 62.22 -38.26 -31.15
C LYS A 898 60.70 -38.30 -31.24
N ALA A 899 60.12 -39.49 -31.17
CA ALA A 899 58.70 -39.69 -30.91
C ALA A 899 58.53 -40.61 -29.69
N GLU A 900 57.60 -40.27 -28.81
CA GLU A 900 57.17 -41.12 -27.69
C GLU A 900 55.64 -41.14 -27.68
N VAL A 901 55.03 -42.33 -27.57
CA VAL A 901 53.58 -42.53 -27.48
C VAL A 901 53.28 -43.40 -26.27
N TYR A 902 52.15 -43.18 -25.61
CA TYR A 902 51.79 -43.91 -24.40
C TYR A 902 50.30 -44.16 -24.26
N ALA A 903 49.97 -45.24 -23.56
CA ALA A 903 48.66 -45.48 -22.98
C ALA A 903 48.78 -45.40 -21.46
N ILE A 904 47.75 -44.87 -20.78
CA ILE A 904 47.70 -44.74 -19.32
C ILE A 904 46.36 -45.22 -18.78
N ALA A 905 46.39 -45.98 -17.69
CA ALA A 905 45.22 -46.30 -16.89
C ALA A 905 45.31 -45.59 -15.53
N ASN A 906 44.19 -45.10 -15.02
CA ASN A 906 44.08 -44.31 -13.80
C ASN A 906 42.94 -44.81 -12.90
N LEU A 907 43.14 -44.71 -11.59
CA LEU A 907 42.12 -44.86 -10.56
C LEU A 907 42.23 -43.67 -9.60
N SER A 908 41.13 -42.91 -9.45
CA SER A 908 41.07 -41.73 -8.59
C SER A 908 40.01 -41.87 -7.51
N TYR A 909 40.24 -41.21 -6.36
CA TYR A 909 39.32 -41.17 -5.22
C TYR A 909 39.23 -39.75 -4.62
N GLU A 910 38.00 -39.26 -4.43
CA GLU A 910 37.71 -38.01 -3.70
C GLU A 910 37.58 -38.27 -2.19
N PHE A 911 38.48 -37.68 -1.40
CA PHE A 911 38.52 -37.78 0.06
C PHE A 911 37.65 -36.73 0.76
N ALA A 912 37.30 -35.62 0.10
CA ALA A 912 36.57 -34.51 0.71
C ALA A 912 35.11 -34.87 1.09
N LYS A 913 34.42 -33.92 1.72
CA LYS A 913 32.97 -34.00 2.00
C LYS A 913 32.16 -33.58 0.77
N ALA A 914 30.84 -33.58 0.90
CA ALA A 914 29.97 -32.85 -0.01
C ALA A 914 30.33 -31.35 0.03
N SER A 915 30.34 -30.68 -1.12
CA SER A 915 30.42 -29.22 -1.16
C SER A 915 29.09 -28.61 -0.78
N LYS A 916 29.11 -27.51 -0.02
CA LYS A 916 27.96 -26.82 0.54
C LYS A 916 27.93 -25.36 0.14
N ILE A 917 26.73 -24.91 -0.18
CA ILE A 917 26.35 -23.50 -0.24
C ILE A 917 25.15 -23.29 0.68
N VAL A 918 24.86 -22.04 1.03
CA VAL A 918 23.68 -21.68 1.82
C VAL A 918 22.88 -20.62 1.06
N VAL A 919 21.56 -20.82 0.99
CA VAL A 919 20.58 -19.86 0.45
C VAL A 919 19.69 -19.42 1.60
N GLU A 920 19.67 -18.12 1.89
CA GLU A 920 19.26 -17.57 3.19
C GLU A 920 19.98 -18.29 4.33
N ASP A 921 19.29 -19.18 5.05
CA ASP A 921 19.82 -20.02 6.12
C ASP A 921 19.68 -21.54 5.84
N VAL A 922 19.28 -21.92 4.63
CA VAL A 922 19.13 -23.33 4.20
C VAL A 922 20.40 -23.79 3.47
N ALA A 923 21.04 -24.82 4.02
CA ALA A 923 22.25 -25.40 3.42
C ALA A 923 21.91 -26.45 2.35
N PHE A 924 22.50 -26.29 1.16
CA PHE A 924 22.41 -27.23 0.04
C PHE A 924 23.76 -27.87 -0.19
N ALA A 925 23.80 -29.20 -0.26
CA ALA A 925 25.02 -29.98 -0.32
C ALA A 925 25.03 -30.96 -1.49
N THR A 926 26.10 -30.97 -2.28
CA THR A 926 26.29 -31.92 -3.39
C THR A 926 27.60 -32.70 -3.25
N GLN A 927 27.56 -34.00 -3.55
CA GLN A 927 28.72 -34.88 -3.58
C GLN A 927 28.68 -35.72 -4.87
N ASN A 928 29.61 -35.41 -5.77
CA ASN A 928 29.96 -36.28 -6.90
C ASN A 928 30.50 -37.64 -6.40
N ASP A 929 30.31 -38.68 -7.21
CA ASP A 929 30.83 -40.03 -6.95
C ASP A 929 32.31 -40.01 -6.60
N ARG A 930 32.73 -40.88 -5.67
CA ARG A 930 34.09 -40.80 -5.12
C ARG A 930 35.09 -41.56 -5.96
N TYR A 931 34.75 -42.76 -6.42
CA TYR A 931 35.65 -43.60 -7.23
C TYR A 931 35.50 -43.35 -8.73
N TRP A 932 36.60 -42.98 -9.39
CA TRP A 932 36.66 -42.78 -10.84
C TRP A 932 37.77 -43.62 -11.47
N GLY A 933 37.41 -44.41 -12.48
CA GLY A 933 38.36 -45.14 -13.33
C GLY A 933 38.54 -44.41 -14.67
N GLY A 934 39.77 -44.30 -15.16
CA GLY A 934 40.05 -43.58 -16.40
C GLY A 934 41.10 -44.26 -17.26
N VAL A 935 40.98 -44.08 -18.58
CA VAL A 935 41.96 -44.53 -19.57
C VAL A 935 42.28 -43.41 -20.55
N GLY A 936 43.53 -43.31 -20.97
CA GLY A 936 43.99 -42.29 -21.92
C GLY A 936 45.11 -42.76 -22.81
N ALA A 937 45.33 -42.01 -23.88
CA ALA A 937 46.45 -42.18 -24.78
C ALA A 937 47.02 -40.81 -25.18
N GLY A 938 48.34 -40.73 -25.34
CA GLY A 938 49.01 -39.48 -25.66
C GLY A 938 50.39 -39.69 -26.27
N GLY A 939 51.12 -38.59 -26.44
CA GLY A 939 52.48 -38.65 -26.94
C GLY A 939 53.24 -37.33 -26.90
N THR A 940 54.46 -37.37 -27.41
CA THR A 940 55.34 -36.22 -27.62
C THR A 940 56.20 -36.46 -28.86
N PHE A 941 56.21 -35.51 -29.79
CA PHE A 941 57.06 -35.49 -30.96
C PHE A 941 57.98 -34.27 -30.90
N SER A 942 59.30 -34.48 -30.87
CA SER A 942 60.29 -33.42 -30.76
C SER A 942 61.31 -33.47 -31.89
N TRP A 943 61.66 -32.31 -32.47
CA TRP A 943 62.51 -32.19 -33.65
C TRP A 943 63.51 -31.04 -33.53
N ALA A 944 64.40 -30.93 -34.52
CA ALA A 944 65.50 -29.96 -34.57
C ALA A 944 66.33 -29.97 -33.28
N ASP A 945 66.90 -31.14 -32.96
CA ASP A 945 67.79 -31.35 -31.81
C ASP A 945 67.11 -31.08 -30.45
N GLY A 946 65.81 -31.37 -30.40
CA GLY A 946 64.95 -31.13 -29.24
C GLY A 946 64.56 -29.66 -29.02
N LYS A 947 64.81 -28.77 -29.98
CA LYS A 947 64.44 -27.34 -29.86
C LYS A 947 62.94 -27.13 -29.79
N TYR A 948 62.16 -27.96 -30.48
CA TYR A 948 60.71 -27.89 -30.51
C TYR A 948 60.10 -29.25 -30.14
N ALA A 949 59.01 -29.25 -29.38
CA ALA A 949 58.24 -30.45 -29.09
C ALA A 949 56.73 -30.17 -29.07
N LEU A 950 55.96 -30.97 -29.80
CA LEU A 950 54.50 -31.01 -29.73
C LEU A 950 54.09 -32.20 -28.85
N PHE A 951 53.18 -32.01 -27.90
CA PHE A 951 52.71 -33.04 -27.00
C PHE A 951 51.20 -32.96 -26.76
N GLY A 952 50.61 -34.04 -26.28
CA GLY A 952 49.19 -34.07 -25.91
C GLY A 952 48.74 -35.40 -25.33
N GLU A 953 47.53 -35.40 -24.77
CA GLU A 953 46.81 -36.57 -24.27
C GLU A 953 45.33 -36.41 -24.57
N VAL A 954 44.65 -37.52 -24.88
CA VAL A 954 43.19 -37.65 -24.80
C VAL A 954 42.84 -38.75 -23.81
N SER A 955 41.85 -38.49 -22.95
CA SER A 955 41.45 -39.44 -21.90
C SER A 955 39.94 -39.42 -21.65
N VAL A 956 39.42 -40.57 -21.22
CA VAL A 956 38.06 -40.75 -20.73
C VAL A 956 38.11 -41.28 -19.31
N ASP A 957 37.46 -40.57 -18.39
CA ASP A 957 37.23 -40.97 -17.01
C ASP A 957 35.74 -41.29 -16.83
N THR A 958 35.39 -42.27 -16.01
CA THR A 958 34.01 -42.54 -15.61
C THR A 958 33.94 -42.99 -14.16
N SER A 959 32.82 -42.70 -13.52
CA SER A 959 32.53 -43.18 -12.18
C SER A 959 32.50 -44.71 -12.13
N LEU A 960 32.92 -45.28 -11.01
CA LEU A 960 32.74 -46.70 -10.70
C LEU A 960 31.46 -46.96 -9.88
N GLU A 961 30.74 -45.91 -9.52
CA GLU A 961 29.44 -45.94 -8.84
C GLU A 961 28.30 -45.77 -9.86
N HIS A 962 28.36 -44.73 -10.70
CA HIS A 962 27.45 -44.47 -11.84
C HIS A 962 28.17 -44.60 -13.19
N PHE A 963 28.59 -45.82 -13.52
CA PHE A 963 29.36 -46.12 -14.73
C PHE A 963 28.63 -45.71 -16.01
N ALA A 964 29.33 -44.98 -16.88
CA ALA A 964 28.85 -44.36 -18.13
C ALA A 964 27.76 -43.27 -18.01
N ASP A 965 27.06 -43.13 -16.88
CA ASP A 965 26.18 -41.98 -16.61
C ASP A 965 26.95 -40.77 -16.08
N SER A 966 27.88 -40.98 -15.13
CA SER A 966 28.90 -39.99 -14.73
C SER A 966 30.20 -40.25 -15.50
N TYR A 967 30.59 -39.30 -16.38
CA TYR A 967 31.80 -39.42 -17.21
C TYR A 967 32.44 -38.06 -17.52
N LYS A 968 33.74 -38.09 -17.83
CA LYS A 968 34.54 -36.94 -18.29
C LYS A 968 35.36 -37.33 -19.51
N LEU A 969 35.37 -36.48 -20.52
CA LEU A 969 36.24 -36.55 -21.69
C LEU A 969 37.23 -35.40 -21.60
N ASN A 970 38.54 -35.66 -21.66
CA ASN A 970 39.59 -34.65 -21.63
C ASN A 970 40.43 -34.71 -22.92
N GLY A 971 40.91 -33.55 -23.36
CA GLY A 971 41.96 -33.43 -24.37
C GLY A 971 42.89 -32.27 -24.07
N ASN A 972 44.20 -32.49 -24.14
CA ASN A 972 45.19 -31.41 -24.10
C ASN A 972 46.15 -31.50 -25.30
N LEU A 973 46.62 -30.33 -25.74
CA LEU A 973 47.62 -30.17 -26.80
C LEU A 973 48.55 -29.02 -26.43
N GLY A 974 49.85 -29.26 -26.42
CA GLY A 974 50.86 -28.27 -26.04
C GLY A 974 52.07 -28.25 -26.96
N LEU A 975 52.68 -27.07 -27.04
CA LEU A 975 53.94 -26.80 -27.75
C LEU A 975 54.98 -26.33 -26.73
N LYS A 976 56.15 -26.97 -26.73
CA LYS A 976 57.33 -26.59 -25.93
C LYS A 976 58.46 -26.16 -26.86
N VAL A 977 59.15 -25.08 -26.51
CA VAL A 977 60.26 -24.49 -27.24
C VAL A 977 61.42 -24.24 -26.28
N ARG A 978 62.58 -24.85 -26.57
CA ARG A 978 63.84 -24.57 -25.88
C ARG A 978 64.49 -23.34 -26.52
N TRP A 979 64.84 -22.35 -25.70
CA TRP A 979 65.46 -21.10 -26.17
C TRP A 979 66.98 -21.16 -26.08
#